data_AF-A0AAD7A2Y0-F1
#
_entry.id   AF-A0AAD7A2Y0-F1
#
_cell.length_a   1.000
_cell.length_b   1.000
_cell.length_c   1.000
_cell.angle_alpha   90.00
_cell.angle_beta   90.00
_cell.angle_gamma   90.00
#
_symmetry.space_group_name_H-M   'P 1'
#
loop_
_entity.id
_entity.type
_entity.pdbx_description
1 polymer ?
#
loop_
_entity_poly.entity_id
_entity_poly.type
_entity_poly.pdbx_seq_one_letter_code
_entity_poly.pdbx_strand_id
1 'polypeptide(L)'
;MYSSQYRTLALAFTRAGCAQARLGPLLSRVAKVFNVNIKRTMSRRTVGRVVTEAGIKVRLQLGHELARTKAICLSSDGTSHRNIKYEARHLTYAAPTYTVNPNEPQTAFRTRVVDIDHALDHTAQSQYEGWEIASRKIAETYQNSPLSRRDALDGLSYDANDMWRKMVAHNADHAKDVRASAGKCVDKKQLVAEMDLGREEIAAMTDEEAKDVLWKVVQEMCDDPAGLDPNSLPEDVRAEALQSLAKELGSVHFESLPEPQQHLLTRCVIAGCCEHKDHNCSAYGVKGMEGAWVPLGLTPPVLLANKDNAATISLGDGADSEAVERAINASARGGHKLVSICGNLFRHKDDKRGHQDLHRHFFTKVKFDVTGEQSTVKFPDTSNNRFGTHLTGAAELVAYHSAYLDFFHIIRDSKQTPGLNHSEQNAYNGLNDLATMTECCVMTLYKYAVSDPYVAAIRAPGVNHLDLGPLHERVVAHIEKLIAEPDLLLNPTASCEDATLDGRPFGDQFAVDSVHFMSSRLPHLEPILIAFLKGTIPAWKRFSAEFDHNGLIHSLTPSEKLLIFIPPTNDANESLLGGWRVHARTRSASTVAHFSASEAYHRNHTEAFADAKLDTEEDTLYIMRLARVEDASGAMRKFRDELLEFKQKAADESRAKQKAKADDAAARISELKAIPIVLDPPKLTKLTKAALRKQLDIRRELLKESVIAKMKLGDMKNKPEMLKEILASDERFACRTSETDTLTDT
;
A
#
# COMPACT_ATOMS: atom_id res chain seq x y z
N MET A 1 24.48 24.81 29.74
CA MET A 1 23.68 24.19 28.66
C MET A 1 24.64 23.59 27.64
N TYR A 2 24.29 22.53 26.91
CA TYR A 2 25.15 22.06 25.80
C TYR A 2 24.92 22.93 24.57
N SER A 3 25.99 23.30 23.86
CA SER A 3 25.92 24.12 22.64
C SER A 3 25.18 23.40 21.51
N SER A 4 24.68 24.17 20.53
CA SER A 4 24.01 23.62 19.34
C SER A 4 24.89 22.60 18.62
N GLN A 5 26.16 22.94 18.35
CA GLN A 5 27.14 22.06 17.72
C GLN A 5 27.32 20.72 18.46
N TYR A 6 27.39 20.75 19.79
CA TYR A 6 27.56 19.53 20.59
C TYR A 6 26.30 18.65 20.58
N ARG A 7 25.11 19.25 20.41
CA ARG A 7 23.83 18.54 20.22
C ARG A 7 23.73 17.93 18.82
N THR A 8 24.10 18.68 17.78
CA THR A 8 24.17 18.16 16.40
C THR A 8 25.13 16.97 16.31
N LEU A 9 26.29 17.05 16.96
CA LEU A 9 27.22 15.93 17.07
C LEU A 9 26.57 14.70 17.74
N ALA A 10 25.79 14.90 18.81
CA ALA A 10 25.08 13.80 19.46
C ALA A 10 24.01 13.15 18.56
N LEU A 11 23.36 13.91 17.68
CA LEU A 11 22.45 13.36 16.66
C LEU A 11 23.19 12.46 15.67
N ALA A 12 24.32 12.94 15.13
CA ALA A 12 25.14 12.19 14.20
C ALA A 12 25.61 10.84 14.78
N PHE A 13 26.12 10.84 16.02
CA PHE A 13 26.53 9.60 16.70
C PHE A 13 25.35 8.66 16.98
N THR A 14 24.19 9.20 17.40
CA THR A 14 22.99 8.38 17.66
C THR A 14 22.54 7.68 16.37
N ARG A 15 22.56 8.41 15.25
CA ARG A 15 22.24 7.87 13.93
C ARG A 15 23.22 6.78 13.48
N ALA A 16 24.51 7.00 13.72
CA ALA A 16 25.57 6.00 13.49
C ALA A 16 25.44 4.73 14.36
N GLY A 17 24.43 4.66 15.23
CA GLY A 17 24.11 3.49 16.05
C GLY A 17 24.74 3.50 17.44
N CYS A 18 25.32 4.62 17.87
CA CYS A 18 25.79 4.73 19.24
C CYS A 18 24.60 4.75 20.22
N ALA A 19 24.62 3.85 21.19
CA ALA A 19 23.62 3.84 22.24
C ALA A 19 23.64 5.16 23.03
N GLN A 20 22.47 5.77 23.23
CA GLN A 20 22.32 7.07 23.89
C GLN A 20 23.00 7.14 25.28
N ALA A 21 22.96 6.05 26.04
CA ALA A 21 23.60 5.98 27.36
C ALA A 21 25.14 5.94 27.31
N ARG A 22 25.72 5.55 26.16
CA ARG A 22 27.16 5.43 25.94
C ARG A 22 27.76 6.66 25.28
N LEU A 23 26.93 7.52 24.69
CA LEU A 23 27.36 8.67 23.89
C LEU A 23 28.13 9.70 24.72
N GLY A 24 27.66 10.08 25.90
CA GLY A 24 28.39 10.99 26.79
C GLY A 24 29.81 10.50 27.12
N PRO A 25 29.97 9.28 27.66
CA PRO A 25 31.29 8.67 27.88
C PRO A 25 32.14 8.52 26.62
N LEU A 26 31.53 8.17 25.48
CA LEU A 26 32.22 8.04 24.20
C LEU A 26 32.81 9.39 23.74
N LEU A 27 32.01 10.46 23.77
CA LEU A 27 32.48 11.81 23.42
C LEU A 27 33.63 12.25 24.33
N SER A 28 33.57 11.95 25.63
CA SER A 28 34.69 12.21 26.53
C SER A 28 35.95 11.42 26.17
N ARG A 29 35.82 10.17 25.72
CA ARG A 29 36.97 9.37 25.27
C ARG A 29 37.57 9.94 23.98
N VAL A 30 36.72 10.30 23.02
CA VAL A 30 37.17 10.92 21.75
C VAL A 30 37.87 12.25 22.04
N ALA A 31 37.28 13.12 22.86
CA ALA A 31 37.88 14.41 23.23
C ALA A 31 39.25 14.27 23.90
N LYS A 32 39.43 13.24 24.74
CA LYS A 32 40.74 12.95 25.36
C LYS A 32 41.82 12.61 24.33
N VAL A 33 41.49 11.96 23.21
CA VAL A 33 42.45 11.70 22.11
C VAL A 33 42.97 13.01 21.52
N PHE A 34 42.16 14.07 21.53
CA PHE A 34 42.53 15.40 21.09
C PHE A 34 43.04 16.31 22.22
N ASN A 35 43.39 15.75 23.39
CA ASN A 35 43.81 16.50 24.58
C ASN A 35 42.76 17.51 25.11
N VAL A 36 41.48 17.29 24.83
CA VAL A 36 40.37 18.11 25.32
C VAL A 36 39.68 17.42 26.50
N ASN A 37 39.57 18.13 27.63
CA ASN A 37 38.88 17.61 28.82
C ASN A 37 37.43 18.12 28.90
N ILE A 38 36.46 17.20 28.76
CA ILE A 38 35.03 17.52 28.85
C ILE A 38 34.59 17.47 30.32
N LYS A 39 34.26 18.63 30.91
CA LYS A 39 33.82 18.75 32.31
C LYS A 39 32.46 18.11 32.59
N ARG A 40 31.57 18.02 31.60
CA ARG A 40 30.21 17.50 31.76
C ARG A 40 29.82 16.61 30.59
N THR A 41 29.33 15.41 30.89
CA THR A 41 28.94 14.41 29.89
C THR A 41 27.42 14.39 29.69
N MET A 42 26.98 14.19 28.44
CA MET A 42 25.56 14.06 28.16
C MET A 42 25.01 12.78 28.81
N SER A 43 23.94 12.92 29.59
CA SER A 43 23.19 11.77 30.09
C SER A 43 22.33 11.16 28.98
N ARG A 44 21.93 9.89 29.14
CA ARG A 44 20.96 9.23 28.25
C ARG A 44 19.73 10.10 27.99
N ARG A 45 19.16 10.69 29.05
CA ARG A 45 17.97 11.56 28.95
C ARG A 45 18.25 12.82 28.14
N THR A 46 19.44 13.40 28.27
CA THR A 46 19.83 14.58 27.47
C THR A 46 19.92 14.23 26.00
N VAL A 47 20.54 13.10 25.66
CA VAL A 47 20.63 12.63 24.26
C VAL A 47 19.24 12.32 23.70
N GLY A 48 18.36 11.69 24.48
CA GLY A 48 16.96 11.45 24.09
C GLY A 48 16.24 12.76 23.74
N ARG A 49 16.37 13.79 24.58
CA ARG A 49 15.81 15.12 24.32
C ARG A 49 16.40 15.79 23.08
N VAL A 50 17.70 15.64 22.84
CA VAL A 50 18.34 16.15 21.62
C VAL A 50 17.69 15.56 20.36
N VAL A 51 17.29 14.28 20.38
CA VAL A 51 16.54 13.70 19.25
C VAL A 51 15.13 14.26 19.15
N THR A 52 14.43 14.49 20.26
CA THR A 52 13.13 15.19 20.24
C THR A 52 13.25 16.61 19.68
N GLU A 53 14.30 17.35 20.07
CA GLU A 53 14.62 18.67 19.54
C GLU A 53 14.82 18.63 18.02
N ALA A 54 15.39 17.55 17.46
CA ALA A 54 15.53 17.36 16.02
C ALA A 54 14.16 17.32 15.31
N GLY A 55 13.17 16.62 15.89
CA GLY A 55 11.80 16.59 15.36
C GLY A 55 11.07 17.94 15.45
N ILE A 56 11.41 18.79 16.41
CA ILE A 56 10.89 20.16 16.48
C ILE A 56 11.53 21.02 15.37
N LYS A 57 12.84 20.91 15.16
CA LYS A 57 13.54 21.60 14.06
C LYS A 57 12.96 21.21 12.69
N VAL A 58 12.60 19.94 12.51
CA VAL A 58 11.91 19.46 11.29
C VAL A 58 10.59 20.21 11.08
N ARG A 59 9.75 20.32 12.11
CA ARG A 59 8.48 21.06 12.01
C ARG A 59 8.68 22.55 11.73
N LEU A 60 9.68 23.17 12.36
CA LEU A 60 10.05 24.56 12.08
C LEU A 60 10.50 24.74 10.62
N GLN A 61 11.30 23.80 10.10
CA GLN A 61 11.68 23.79 8.67
C GLN A 61 10.45 23.68 7.77
N LEU A 62 9.57 22.73 8.05
CA LEU A 62 8.34 22.55 7.25
C LEU A 62 7.49 23.82 7.29
N GLY A 63 7.24 24.41 8.46
CA GLY A 63 6.47 25.66 8.55
C GLY A 63 7.11 26.82 7.77
N HIS A 64 8.43 27.00 7.89
CA HIS A 64 9.19 28.02 7.18
C HIS A 64 9.16 27.84 5.66
N GLU A 65 9.37 26.61 5.18
CA GLU A 65 9.35 26.29 3.75
C GLU A 65 7.93 26.36 3.18
N LEU A 66 6.94 25.86 3.91
CA LEU A 66 5.54 25.87 3.50
C LEU A 66 4.95 27.29 3.48
N ALA A 67 5.40 28.20 4.33
CA ALA A 67 5.04 29.62 4.25
C ALA A 67 5.41 30.24 2.89
N ARG A 68 6.47 29.75 2.25
CA ARG A 68 7.05 30.29 1.01
C ARG A 68 6.62 29.57 -0.27
N THR A 69 6.32 28.28 -0.18
CA THR A 69 5.90 27.52 -1.37
C THR A 69 4.47 27.89 -1.81
N LYS A 70 4.23 27.79 -3.12
CA LYS A 70 2.91 28.02 -3.74
C LYS A 70 2.10 26.75 -3.92
N ALA A 71 2.78 25.60 -3.97
CA ALA A 71 2.21 24.34 -4.38
C ALA A 71 2.89 23.19 -3.63
N ILE A 72 2.09 22.22 -3.20
CA ILE A 72 2.57 21.00 -2.54
C ILE A 72 1.86 19.77 -3.08
N CYS A 73 2.62 18.66 -3.12
CA CYS A 73 2.11 17.32 -3.33
C CYS A 73 2.16 16.56 -1.99
N LEU A 74 1.00 16.08 -1.53
CA LEU A 74 0.92 15.18 -0.37
C LEU A 74 1.24 13.75 -0.81
N SER A 75 1.90 12.99 0.06
CA SER A 75 2.11 11.57 -0.17
C SER A 75 2.13 10.78 1.12
N SER A 76 1.41 9.67 1.17
CA SER A 76 1.34 8.83 2.36
C SER A 76 1.26 7.35 2.02
N ASP A 77 1.73 6.52 2.96
CA ASP A 77 1.60 5.06 2.90
C ASP A 77 1.40 4.47 4.29
N GLY A 78 0.73 3.32 4.36
CA GLY A 78 0.39 2.64 5.60
C GLY A 78 0.91 1.20 5.63
N THR A 79 1.52 0.80 6.75
CA THR A 79 1.88 -0.62 6.97
C THR A 79 1.48 -1.11 8.34
N SER A 80 1.65 -2.41 8.56
CA SER A 80 1.44 -3.04 9.87
C SER A 80 2.74 -3.68 10.34
N HIS A 81 3.12 -3.41 11.60
CA HIS A 81 4.21 -4.11 12.26
C HIS A 81 3.74 -4.66 13.59
N ARG A 82 3.78 -5.99 13.74
CA ARG A 82 3.33 -6.70 14.95
C ARG A 82 1.92 -6.30 15.41
N ASN A 83 0.98 -6.26 14.46
CA ASN A 83 -0.44 -5.91 14.66
C ASN A 83 -0.70 -4.44 15.10
N ILE A 84 0.31 -3.58 15.00
CA ILE A 84 0.18 -2.12 15.16
C ILE A 84 0.29 -1.48 13.78
N LYS A 85 -0.58 -0.51 13.49
CA LYS A 85 -0.58 0.22 12.22
C LYS A 85 0.35 1.44 12.32
N TYR A 86 0.98 1.75 11.20
CA TYR A 86 1.90 2.88 11.05
C TYR A 86 1.62 3.57 9.73
N GLU A 87 1.73 4.89 9.72
CA GLU A 87 1.60 5.73 8.53
C GLU A 87 2.85 6.56 8.36
N ALA A 88 3.37 6.60 7.14
CA ALA A 88 4.42 7.52 6.72
C ALA A 88 3.81 8.63 5.88
N ARG A 89 4.30 9.85 6.06
CA ARG A 89 3.82 11.05 5.35
C ARG A 89 4.98 11.88 4.82
N HIS A 90 4.87 12.32 3.58
CA HIS A 90 5.82 13.19 2.90
C HIS A 90 5.11 14.32 2.16
N LEU A 91 5.80 15.45 2.04
CA LEU A 91 5.40 16.57 1.20
C LEU A 91 6.46 16.79 0.13
N THR A 92 6.02 16.98 -1.12
CA THR A 92 6.92 17.36 -2.21
C THR A 92 6.58 18.75 -2.72
N TYR A 93 7.56 19.65 -2.72
CA TYR A 93 7.40 21.04 -3.13
C TYR A 93 8.74 21.70 -3.47
N ALA A 94 8.71 22.87 -4.11
CA ALA A 94 9.89 23.67 -4.36
C ALA A 94 10.40 24.27 -3.04
N ALA A 95 11.50 23.73 -2.52
CA ALA A 95 12.11 24.13 -1.26
C ALA A 95 13.37 24.97 -1.49
N PRO A 96 13.68 25.95 -0.62
CA PRO A 96 14.96 26.65 -0.64
C PRO A 96 16.14 25.71 -0.39
N THR A 97 17.28 26.07 -0.98
CA THR A 97 18.57 25.44 -0.72
C THR A 97 19.30 26.22 0.37
N TYR A 98 19.72 25.53 1.45
CA TYR A 98 20.45 26.15 2.58
C TYR A 98 21.96 25.90 2.53
N THR A 99 22.44 25.16 1.54
CA THR A 99 23.85 24.92 1.28
C THR A 99 24.41 26.04 0.41
N VAL A 100 25.61 26.53 0.75
CA VAL A 100 26.34 27.54 -0.06
C VAL A 100 27.05 26.83 -1.22
N ASN A 101 26.28 26.20 -2.11
CA ASN A 101 26.81 25.70 -3.38
C ASN A 101 26.35 26.64 -4.50
N PRO A 102 27.23 27.47 -5.07
CA PRO A 102 26.85 28.44 -6.10
C PRO A 102 26.34 27.77 -7.40
N ASN A 103 26.55 26.46 -7.56
CA ASN A 103 26.05 25.69 -8.70
C ASN A 103 24.68 25.04 -8.46
N GLU A 104 24.11 25.13 -7.24
CA GLU A 104 22.78 24.61 -6.95
C GLU A 104 21.72 25.70 -7.13
N PRO A 105 20.56 25.39 -7.73
CA PRO A 105 19.47 26.34 -7.81
C PRO A 105 19.02 26.74 -6.39
N GLN A 106 18.71 28.03 -6.23
CA GLN A 106 18.26 28.59 -4.94
C GLN A 106 16.99 27.89 -4.42
N THR A 107 16.18 27.35 -5.33
CA THR A 107 15.00 26.52 -5.03
C THR A 107 15.00 25.27 -5.90
N ALA A 108 14.69 24.12 -5.32
CA ALA A 108 14.53 22.86 -6.04
C ALA A 108 13.37 22.05 -5.48
N PHE A 109 12.74 21.21 -6.29
CA PHE A 109 11.76 20.25 -5.78
C PHE A 109 12.43 19.26 -4.81
N ARG A 110 11.92 19.20 -3.59
CA ARG A 110 12.38 18.28 -2.54
C ARG A 110 11.19 17.55 -1.95
N THR A 111 11.38 16.26 -1.69
CA THR A 111 10.44 15.45 -0.90
C THR A 111 10.91 15.49 0.56
N ARG A 112 10.14 16.14 1.42
CA ARG A 112 10.38 16.20 2.87
C ARG A 112 9.55 15.15 3.59
N VAL A 113 10.16 14.46 4.54
CA VAL A 113 9.48 13.66 5.55
C VAL A 113 8.69 14.60 6.45
N VAL A 114 7.40 14.33 6.63
CA VAL A 114 6.59 14.98 7.67
C VAL A 114 6.75 14.19 8.97
N ASP A 115 6.31 12.94 8.94
CA ASP A 115 6.47 12.01 10.05
C ASP A 115 6.31 10.55 9.61
N ILE A 116 6.64 9.66 10.54
CA ILE A 116 6.01 8.35 10.67
C ILE A 116 5.37 8.29 12.06
N ASP A 117 4.09 7.92 12.10
CA ASP A 117 3.34 7.84 13.35
C ASP A 117 2.50 6.56 13.42
N HIS A 118 1.96 6.28 14.60
CA HIS A 118 1.00 5.22 14.81
C HIS A 118 -0.37 5.59 14.23
N ALA A 119 -1.11 4.57 13.80
CA ALA A 119 -2.53 4.68 13.46
C ALA A 119 -3.34 3.63 14.22
N LEU A 120 -4.62 3.93 14.51
CA LEU A 120 -5.54 2.98 15.16
C LEU A 120 -6.03 1.92 14.17
N ASP A 121 -6.29 2.34 12.94
CA ASP A 121 -6.67 1.49 11.82
C ASP A 121 -6.06 1.99 10.50
N HIS A 122 -6.53 1.43 9.37
CA HIS A 122 -6.09 1.80 8.02
C HIS A 122 -7.27 2.36 7.21
N THR A 123 -8.21 3.05 7.85
CA THR A 123 -9.34 3.64 7.13
C THR A 123 -8.93 4.94 6.43
N ALA A 124 -9.64 5.28 5.36
CA ALA A 124 -9.48 6.55 4.67
C ALA A 124 -9.65 7.77 5.60
N GLN A 125 -10.51 7.63 6.61
CA GLN A 125 -10.77 8.65 7.63
C GLN A 125 -9.56 8.84 8.56
N SER A 126 -9.02 7.76 9.12
CA SER A 126 -7.83 7.83 9.97
C SER A 126 -6.61 8.41 9.26
N GLN A 127 -6.40 8.05 7.97
CA GLN A 127 -5.33 8.62 7.14
C GLN A 127 -5.50 10.14 6.95
N TYR A 128 -6.73 10.59 6.70
CA TYR A 128 -7.06 12.01 6.57
C TYR A 128 -6.87 12.78 7.88
N GLU A 129 -7.38 12.25 9.00
CA GLU A 129 -7.20 12.84 10.33
C GLU A 129 -5.72 12.93 10.71
N GLY A 130 -4.93 11.95 10.28
CA GLY A 130 -3.48 11.96 10.36
C GLY A 130 -2.84 13.19 9.72
N TRP A 131 -3.30 13.59 8.53
CA TRP A 131 -2.86 14.81 7.87
C TRP A 131 -3.32 16.08 8.60
N GLU A 132 -4.55 16.13 9.11
CA GLU A 132 -5.02 17.27 9.92
C GLU A 132 -4.18 17.47 11.18
N ILE A 133 -3.86 16.38 11.88
CA ILE A 133 -2.98 16.39 13.06
C ILE A 133 -1.57 16.87 12.68
N ALA A 134 -1.01 16.35 11.59
CA ALA A 134 0.32 16.73 11.12
C ALA A 134 0.39 18.22 10.75
N SER A 135 -0.60 18.71 9.97
CA SER A 135 -0.67 20.12 9.57
C SER A 135 -0.75 21.05 10.78
N ARG A 136 -1.62 20.71 11.75
CA ARG A 136 -1.78 21.48 12.99
C ARG A 136 -0.50 21.52 13.81
N LYS A 137 0.16 20.37 14.01
CA LYS A 137 1.45 20.30 14.72
C LYS A 137 2.52 21.17 14.07
N ILE A 138 2.60 21.20 12.74
CA ILE A 138 3.54 22.06 12.00
C ILE A 138 3.19 23.54 12.26
N ALA A 139 1.93 23.92 12.06
CA ALA A 139 1.47 25.30 12.23
C ALA A 139 1.70 25.81 13.67
N GLU A 140 1.26 25.07 14.68
CA GLU A 140 1.44 25.44 16.10
C GLU A 140 2.91 25.58 16.49
N THR A 141 3.77 24.69 15.98
CA THR A 141 5.22 24.74 16.26
C THR A 141 5.88 25.93 15.59
N TYR A 142 5.45 26.27 14.37
CA TYR A 142 6.01 27.39 13.61
C TYR A 142 5.49 28.74 14.12
N GLN A 143 4.18 28.94 14.18
CA GLN A 143 3.55 30.22 14.52
C GLN A 143 4.03 30.79 15.85
N ASN A 144 4.20 29.92 16.86
CA ASN A 144 4.63 30.30 18.20
C ASN A 144 6.15 30.47 18.34
N SER A 145 6.91 30.31 17.26
CA SER A 145 8.37 30.33 17.29
C SER A 145 8.95 31.75 17.10
N PRO A 146 10.17 32.02 17.60
CA PRO A 146 10.88 33.25 17.28
C PRO A 146 11.16 33.39 15.77
N LEU A 147 11.37 32.28 15.06
CA LEU A 147 11.53 32.27 13.60
C LEU A 147 10.30 32.84 12.89
N SER A 148 9.09 32.45 13.26
CA SER A 148 7.85 32.98 12.67
C SER A 148 7.72 34.49 12.85
N ARG A 149 8.13 35.04 14.00
CA ARG A 149 8.16 36.50 14.20
C ARG A 149 9.15 37.21 13.29
N ARG A 150 10.29 36.58 12.98
CA ARG A 150 11.26 37.12 12.02
C ARG A 150 10.71 37.04 10.59
N ASP A 151 10.17 35.88 10.20
CA ASP A 151 9.57 35.66 8.90
C ASP A 151 8.34 36.57 8.65
N ALA A 152 7.59 36.93 9.70
CA ALA A 152 6.49 37.89 9.60
C ALA A 152 6.94 39.30 9.17
N LEU A 153 8.20 39.68 9.44
CA LEU A 153 8.77 40.94 8.94
C LEU A 153 8.92 40.93 7.42
N ASP A 154 9.06 39.74 6.82
CA ASP A 154 9.10 39.52 5.37
C ASP A 154 7.69 39.22 4.80
N GLY A 155 6.62 39.43 5.59
CA GLY A 155 5.24 39.19 5.19
C GLY A 155 4.86 37.71 5.10
N LEU A 156 5.62 36.82 5.73
CA LEU A 156 5.38 35.38 5.67
C LEU A 156 4.60 34.89 6.89
N SER A 157 3.56 34.11 6.62
CA SER A 157 2.76 33.41 7.62
C SER A 157 2.48 31.99 7.17
N TYR A 158 2.23 31.11 8.14
CA TYR A 158 1.76 29.75 7.86
C TYR A 158 0.75 29.33 8.93
N ASP A 159 -0.42 28.86 8.52
CA ASP A 159 -1.44 28.24 9.35
C ASP A 159 -1.77 26.79 8.92
N ALA A 160 -2.58 26.09 9.72
CA ALA A 160 -2.89 24.69 9.46
C ALA A 160 -3.70 24.46 8.17
N ASN A 161 -4.45 25.46 7.70
CA ASN A 161 -5.20 25.42 6.46
C ASN A 161 -4.35 25.70 5.22
N ASP A 162 -3.17 26.33 5.37
CA ASP A 162 -2.26 26.57 4.24
C ASP A 162 -1.81 25.29 3.54
N MET A 163 -1.71 24.18 4.27
CA MET A 163 -1.45 22.87 3.65
C MET A 163 -2.51 22.53 2.59
N TRP A 164 -3.78 22.77 2.91
CA TRP A 164 -4.91 22.48 2.02
C TRP A 164 -5.02 23.52 0.88
N ARG A 165 -4.80 24.80 1.19
CA ARG A 165 -4.75 25.87 0.16
C ARG A 165 -3.71 25.56 -0.92
N LYS A 166 -2.51 25.13 -0.48
CA LYS A 166 -1.35 24.87 -1.34
C LYS A 166 -1.36 23.47 -1.94
N MET A 167 -2.22 22.56 -1.47
CA MET A 167 -2.32 21.21 -2.04
C MET A 167 -2.79 21.31 -3.50
N VAL A 168 -2.00 20.74 -4.40
CA VAL A 168 -2.28 20.65 -5.84
C VAL A 168 -2.14 19.24 -6.39
N ALA A 169 -1.60 18.33 -5.58
CA ALA A 169 -1.49 16.92 -5.93
C ALA A 169 -1.47 16.02 -4.69
N HIS A 170 -1.85 14.77 -4.88
CA HIS A 170 -1.74 13.70 -3.90
C HIS A 170 -1.19 12.44 -4.57
N ASN A 171 -0.04 11.96 -4.12
CA ASN A 171 0.62 10.75 -4.59
C ASN A 171 0.38 9.60 -3.62
N ALA A 172 -0.20 8.52 -4.11
CA ALA A 172 -0.66 7.40 -3.29
C ALA A 172 -0.53 6.06 -4.02
N ASP A 173 -0.67 4.96 -3.29
CA ASP A 173 -0.85 3.65 -3.92
C ASP A 173 -2.24 3.57 -4.63
N HIS A 174 -2.51 2.44 -5.28
CA HIS A 174 -3.79 2.22 -5.96
C HIS A 174 -4.87 1.59 -5.05
N ALA A 175 -4.68 1.57 -3.73
CA ALA A 175 -5.64 0.98 -2.81
C ALA A 175 -6.91 1.85 -2.69
N LYS A 176 -8.05 1.20 -2.45
CA LYS A 176 -9.37 1.86 -2.45
C LYS A 176 -9.51 2.87 -1.30
N ASP A 177 -9.02 2.49 -0.12
CA ASP A 177 -8.97 3.31 1.09
C ASP A 177 -8.08 4.54 0.89
N VAL A 178 -6.93 4.38 0.26
CA VAL A 178 -6.02 5.51 0.00
C VAL A 178 -6.60 6.49 -1.02
N ARG A 179 -7.24 6.00 -2.10
CA ARG A 179 -7.99 6.88 -3.03
C ARG A 179 -9.13 7.63 -2.32
N ALA A 180 -9.83 6.98 -1.40
CA ALA A 180 -10.88 7.63 -0.61
C ALA A 180 -10.31 8.67 0.36
N SER A 181 -9.11 8.46 0.92
CA SER A 181 -8.42 9.45 1.75
C SER A 181 -8.02 10.68 0.95
N ALA A 182 -7.50 10.47 -0.27
CA ALA A 182 -7.18 11.55 -1.20
C ALA A 182 -8.44 12.37 -1.54
N GLY A 183 -9.58 11.72 -1.75
CA GLY A 183 -10.88 12.39 -1.90
C GLY A 183 -11.22 13.30 -0.71
N LYS A 184 -11.09 12.80 0.53
CA LYS A 184 -11.29 13.60 1.75
C LYS A 184 -10.36 14.81 1.85
N CYS A 185 -9.12 14.68 1.39
CA CYS A 185 -8.18 15.81 1.33
C CYS A 185 -8.65 16.87 0.31
N VAL A 186 -9.23 16.45 -0.82
CA VAL A 186 -9.83 17.37 -1.81
C VAL A 186 -11.06 18.05 -1.24
N ASP A 187 -11.94 17.31 -0.56
CA ASP A 187 -13.11 17.89 0.13
C ASP A 187 -12.68 18.95 1.14
N LYS A 188 -11.61 18.68 1.90
CA LYS A 188 -11.04 19.64 2.85
C LYS A 188 -10.45 20.86 2.16
N LYS A 189 -9.77 20.70 1.03
CA LYS A 189 -9.26 21.83 0.22
C LYS A 189 -10.40 22.72 -0.26
N GLN A 190 -11.49 22.13 -0.76
CA GLN A 190 -12.67 22.89 -1.15
C GLN A 190 -13.27 23.63 0.04
N LEU A 191 -13.48 22.95 1.17
CA LEU A 191 -13.98 23.58 2.39
C LEU A 191 -13.13 24.78 2.82
N VAL A 192 -11.80 24.66 2.75
CA VAL A 192 -10.90 25.77 3.07
C VAL A 192 -11.05 26.93 2.08
N ALA A 193 -11.16 26.64 0.78
CA ALA A 193 -11.38 27.68 -0.23
C ALA A 193 -12.71 28.43 -0.01
N GLU A 194 -13.79 27.69 0.28
CA GLU A 194 -15.08 28.28 0.64
C GLU A 194 -14.94 29.17 1.88
N MET A 195 -14.33 28.65 2.95
CA MET A 195 -14.12 29.43 4.18
C MET A 195 -13.27 30.69 3.96
N ASP A 196 -12.29 30.66 3.06
CA ASP A 196 -11.48 31.84 2.73
C ASP A 196 -12.32 32.89 2.00
N LEU A 197 -13.11 32.49 0.99
CA LEU A 197 -14.04 33.39 0.29
C LEU A 197 -15.05 34.02 1.24
N GLY A 198 -15.63 33.25 2.15
CA GLY A 198 -16.59 33.80 3.12
C GLY A 198 -15.93 34.73 4.14
N ARG A 199 -14.65 34.53 4.48
CA ARG A 199 -13.91 35.50 5.31
C ARG A 199 -13.66 36.80 4.56
N GLU A 200 -13.40 36.75 3.27
CA GLU A 200 -13.28 37.94 2.42
C GLU A 200 -14.61 38.71 2.36
N GLU A 201 -15.74 38.01 2.22
CA GLU A 201 -17.08 38.60 2.28
C GLU A 201 -17.35 39.27 3.64
N ILE A 202 -17.08 38.58 4.75
CA ILE A 202 -17.26 39.14 6.10
C ILE A 202 -16.36 40.37 6.29
N ALA A 203 -15.13 40.34 5.79
CA ALA A 203 -14.21 41.48 5.90
C ALA A 203 -14.61 42.68 5.05
N ALA A 204 -15.44 42.48 4.02
CA ALA A 204 -16.00 43.53 3.18
C ALA A 204 -17.29 44.15 3.76
N MET A 205 -17.93 43.49 4.72
CA MET A 205 -19.13 44.00 5.41
C MET A 205 -18.80 45.18 6.34
N THR A 206 -19.81 46.01 6.60
CA THR A 206 -19.71 46.98 7.70
C THR A 206 -19.75 46.26 9.06
N ASP A 207 -19.21 46.90 10.10
CA ASP A 207 -19.21 46.34 11.46
C ASP A 207 -20.62 46.02 11.96
N GLU A 208 -21.62 46.83 11.59
CA GLU A 208 -23.03 46.61 11.93
C GLU A 208 -23.61 45.38 11.20
N GLU A 209 -23.40 45.27 9.89
CA GLU A 209 -23.89 44.13 9.09
C GLU A 209 -23.25 42.81 9.55
N ALA A 210 -21.92 42.81 9.76
CA ALA A 210 -21.20 41.64 10.23
C ALA A 210 -21.73 41.17 11.60
N LYS A 211 -22.05 42.10 12.51
CA LYS A 211 -22.65 41.77 13.82
C LYS A 211 -24.05 41.20 13.67
N ASP A 212 -24.91 41.81 12.86
CA ASP A 212 -26.29 41.36 12.66
C ASP A 212 -26.34 39.95 12.05
N VAL A 213 -25.51 39.69 11.05
CA VAL A 213 -25.46 38.38 10.39
C VAL A 213 -24.82 37.33 11.30
N LEU A 214 -23.74 37.67 12.02
CA LEU A 214 -23.14 36.78 13.02
C LEU A 214 -24.12 36.44 14.14
N TRP A 215 -24.91 37.40 14.60
CA TRP A 215 -25.91 37.17 15.64
C TRP A 215 -27.01 36.21 15.19
N LYS A 216 -27.45 36.28 13.93
CA LYS A 216 -28.40 35.29 13.36
C LYS A 216 -27.82 33.86 13.41
N VAL A 217 -26.55 33.70 13.03
CA VAL A 217 -25.88 32.38 13.09
C VAL A 217 -25.79 31.87 14.54
N VAL A 218 -25.50 32.74 15.50
CA VAL A 218 -25.52 32.36 16.94
C VAL A 218 -26.91 31.94 17.37
N GLN A 219 -27.97 32.64 16.94
CA GLN A 219 -29.36 32.27 17.26
C GLN A 219 -29.76 30.91 16.69
N GLU A 220 -29.17 30.48 15.58
CA GLU A 220 -29.43 29.19 14.95
C GLU A 220 -28.58 28.04 15.53
N MET A 221 -27.35 28.34 15.96
CA MET A 221 -26.41 27.34 16.49
C MET A 221 -26.58 27.05 17.99
N CYS A 222 -27.07 28.02 18.77
CA CYS A 222 -27.20 27.89 20.22
C CYS A 222 -28.63 27.49 20.64
N ASP A 223 -28.75 26.51 21.55
CA ASP A 223 -30.03 26.08 22.10
C ASP A 223 -30.70 27.13 23.01
N ASP A 224 -29.93 28.01 23.66
CA ASP A 224 -30.41 29.14 24.47
C ASP A 224 -29.65 30.44 24.16
N PRO A 225 -29.94 31.09 23.02
CA PRO A 225 -29.28 32.34 22.64
C PRO A 225 -29.74 33.53 23.48
N ALA A 226 -30.84 33.42 24.24
CA ALA A 226 -31.41 34.51 25.03
C ALA A 226 -30.53 34.89 26.26
N GLY A 227 -29.65 33.98 26.68
CA GLY A 227 -28.65 34.24 27.74
C GLY A 227 -27.37 34.93 27.27
N LEU A 228 -27.21 35.19 25.97
CA LEU A 228 -25.99 35.77 25.38
C LEU A 228 -26.21 37.24 24.99
N ASP A 229 -25.17 38.06 25.15
CA ASP A 229 -25.14 39.44 24.67
C ASP A 229 -24.50 39.49 23.27
N PRO A 230 -25.21 39.97 22.23
CA PRO A 230 -24.65 40.15 20.89
C PRO A 230 -23.39 41.02 20.85
N ASN A 231 -23.23 41.94 21.80
CA ASN A 231 -22.08 42.85 21.86
C ASN A 231 -20.88 42.27 22.64
N SER A 232 -21.07 41.14 23.33
CA SER A 232 -20.06 40.54 24.21
C SER A 232 -20.16 39.03 24.23
N LEU A 233 -20.17 38.41 23.05
CA LEU A 233 -20.16 36.96 22.90
C LEU A 233 -18.91 36.33 23.52
N PRO A 234 -19.03 35.15 24.16
CA PRO A 234 -17.89 34.31 24.50
C PRO A 234 -17.03 34.04 23.26
N GLU A 235 -15.70 34.05 23.43
CA GLU A 235 -14.76 33.95 22.30
C GLU A 235 -14.87 32.62 21.55
N ASP A 236 -15.18 31.53 22.25
CA ASP A 236 -15.44 30.21 21.67
C ASP A 236 -16.70 30.19 20.81
N VAL A 237 -17.83 30.70 21.35
CA VAL A 237 -19.09 30.83 20.62
C VAL A 237 -18.92 31.73 19.39
N ARG A 238 -18.26 32.87 19.57
CA ARG A 238 -17.98 33.83 18.49
C ARG A 238 -17.11 33.20 17.39
N ALA A 239 -16.05 32.48 17.77
CA ALA A 239 -15.17 31.81 16.81
C ALA A 239 -15.88 30.71 16.03
N GLU A 240 -16.75 29.94 16.69
CA GLU A 240 -17.55 28.89 16.05
C GLU A 240 -18.58 29.50 15.07
N ALA A 241 -19.31 30.52 15.52
CA ALA A 241 -20.28 31.22 14.69
C ALA A 241 -19.62 31.90 13.47
N LEU A 242 -18.44 32.51 13.64
CA LEU A 242 -17.68 33.08 12.52
C LEU A 242 -17.22 32.00 11.53
N GLN A 243 -16.85 30.80 11.99
CA GLN A 243 -16.50 29.70 11.10
C GLN A 243 -17.70 29.20 10.31
N SER A 244 -18.86 29.04 10.97
CA SER A 244 -20.11 28.65 10.31
C SER A 244 -20.55 29.69 9.29
N LEU A 245 -20.53 30.98 9.66
CA LEU A 245 -20.88 32.08 8.77
C LEU A 245 -19.95 32.14 7.55
N ALA A 246 -18.63 32.05 7.76
CA ALA A 246 -17.66 32.05 6.69
C ALA A 246 -17.85 30.86 5.74
N LYS A 247 -18.23 29.70 6.26
CA LYS A 247 -18.56 28.54 5.42
C LYS A 247 -19.80 28.82 4.57
N GLU A 248 -20.89 29.31 5.17
CA GLU A 248 -22.15 29.55 4.45
C GLU A 248 -22.00 30.59 3.34
N LEU A 249 -21.48 31.78 3.66
CA LEU A 249 -21.23 32.85 2.68
C LEU A 249 -20.22 32.39 1.61
N GLY A 250 -19.21 31.65 2.06
CA GLY A 250 -18.17 31.09 1.22
C GLY A 250 -18.68 30.11 0.17
N SER A 251 -19.54 29.16 0.56
CA SER A 251 -20.14 28.19 -0.36
C SER A 251 -21.01 28.91 -1.41
N VAL A 252 -21.80 29.91 -1.00
CA VAL A 252 -22.60 30.72 -1.95
C VAL A 252 -21.71 31.49 -2.93
N HIS A 253 -20.65 32.13 -2.43
CA HIS A 253 -19.68 32.82 -3.29
C HIS A 253 -19.03 31.82 -4.26
N PHE A 254 -18.54 30.69 -3.76
CA PHE A 254 -17.87 29.67 -4.57
C PHE A 254 -18.76 29.17 -5.72
N GLU A 255 -20.03 28.86 -5.45
CA GLU A 255 -21.00 28.43 -6.47
C GLU A 255 -21.27 29.51 -7.52
N SER A 256 -21.15 30.79 -7.16
CA SER A 256 -21.31 31.91 -8.08
C SER A 256 -20.09 32.14 -9.00
N LEU A 257 -18.92 31.58 -8.65
CA LEU A 257 -17.71 31.74 -9.46
C LEU A 257 -17.84 30.98 -10.79
N PRO A 258 -17.26 31.50 -11.89
CA PRO A 258 -17.09 30.74 -13.12
C PRO A 258 -16.32 29.43 -12.90
N GLU A 259 -16.68 28.38 -13.66
CA GLU A 259 -16.05 27.05 -13.58
C GLU A 259 -14.50 27.09 -13.59
N PRO A 260 -13.81 27.91 -14.42
CA PRO A 260 -12.36 28.01 -14.37
C PRO A 260 -11.83 28.45 -12.99
N GLN A 261 -12.52 29.36 -12.29
CA GLN A 261 -12.09 29.84 -10.98
C GLN A 261 -12.35 28.81 -9.87
N GLN A 262 -13.51 28.15 -9.90
CA GLN A 262 -13.80 27.02 -9.02
C GLN A 262 -12.73 25.93 -9.19
N HIS A 263 -12.34 25.65 -10.44
CA HIS A 263 -11.30 24.69 -10.76
C HIS A 263 -9.94 25.09 -10.18
N LEU A 264 -9.52 26.35 -10.30
CA LEU A 264 -8.25 26.83 -9.71
C LEU A 264 -8.20 26.60 -8.19
N LEU A 265 -9.33 26.79 -7.49
CA LEU A 265 -9.43 26.66 -6.04
C LEU A 265 -9.45 25.20 -5.55
N THR A 266 -10.03 24.29 -6.34
CA THR A 266 -10.29 22.89 -5.92
C THR A 266 -9.39 21.86 -6.57
N ARG A 267 -8.69 22.20 -7.67
CA ARG A 267 -7.85 21.26 -8.42
C ARG A 267 -6.86 20.50 -7.52
N CYS A 268 -6.80 19.18 -7.73
CA CYS A 268 -5.80 18.32 -7.11
C CYS A 268 -5.57 17.09 -7.97
N VAL A 269 -4.35 16.91 -8.49
CA VAL A 269 -3.99 15.72 -9.26
C VAL A 269 -3.82 14.53 -8.32
N ILE A 270 -4.64 13.49 -8.51
CA ILE A 270 -4.48 12.22 -7.79
C ILE A 270 -3.63 11.29 -8.65
N ALA A 271 -2.39 11.08 -8.22
CA ALA A 271 -1.41 10.26 -8.92
C ALA A 271 -1.26 8.91 -8.22
N GLY A 272 -1.31 7.82 -8.99
CA GLY A 272 -1.06 6.47 -8.50
C GLY A 272 0.37 6.02 -8.70
N CYS A 273 0.97 5.36 -7.71
CA CYS A 273 2.34 4.85 -7.77
C CYS A 273 2.57 3.97 -9.01
N CYS A 274 3.53 4.37 -9.85
CA CYS A 274 3.81 3.73 -11.13
C CYS A 274 4.36 2.29 -10.98
N GLU A 275 5.05 1.96 -9.89
CA GLU A 275 5.50 0.57 -9.62
C GLU A 275 4.34 -0.37 -9.31
N HIS A 276 3.30 0.14 -8.63
CA HIS A 276 2.07 -0.64 -8.42
C HIS A 276 1.34 -0.89 -9.74
N LYS A 277 1.43 0.02 -10.73
CA LYS A 277 0.87 -0.20 -12.07
C LYS A 277 1.51 -1.42 -12.71
N ASP A 278 2.84 -1.45 -12.81
CA ASP A 278 3.56 -2.59 -13.39
C ASP A 278 3.30 -3.88 -12.60
N HIS A 279 3.38 -3.82 -11.26
CA HIS A 279 3.13 -5.00 -10.43
C HIS A 279 1.72 -5.56 -10.64
N ASN A 280 0.69 -4.70 -10.65
CA ASN A 280 -0.68 -5.14 -10.90
C ASN A 280 -0.84 -5.65 -12.33
N CYS A 281 -0.28 -4.97 -13.33
CA CYS A 281 -0.37 -5.41 -14.73
C CYS A 281 0.27 -6.79 -14.94
N SER A 282 1.43 -7.05 -14.34
CA SER A 282 2.07 -8.37 -14.38
C SER A 282 1.19 -9.46 -13.72
N ALA A 283 0.51 -9.14 -12.62
CA ALA A 283 -0.44 -10.06 -11.99
C ALA A 283 -1.66 -10.36 -12.87
N TYR A 284 -2.12 -9.38 -13.68
CA TYR A 284 -3.16 -9.60 -14.68
C TYR A 284 -2.65 -10.45 -15.85
N GLY A 285 -1.39 -10.28 -16.26
CA GLY A 285 -0.74 -11.16 -17.24
C GLY A 285 -0.67 -12.61 -16.74
N VAL A 286 -0.31 -12.83 -15.47
CA VAL A 286 -0.32 -14.16 -14.85
C VAL A 286 -1.71 -14.80 -14.93
N LYS A 287 -2.77 -14.05 -14.59
CA LYS A 287 -4.15 -14.55 -14.73
C LYS A 287 -4.53 -14.86 -16.18
N GLY A 288 -4.05 -14.04 -17.12
CA GLY A 288 -4.24 -14.24 -18.55
C GLY A 288 -3.66 -15.57 -19.03
N MET A 289 -2.42 -15.89 -18.66
CA MET A 289 -1.79 -17.17 -19.01
C MET A 289 -2.42 -18.36 -18.27
N GLU A 290 -2.72 -18.23 -16.96
CA GLU A 290 -3.35 -19.29 -16.18
C GLU A 290 -4.71 -19.69 -16.78
N GLY A 291 -5.48 -18.69 -17.25
CA GLY A 291 -6.77 -18.89 -17.88
C GLY A 291 -6.74 -19.42 -19.32
N ALA A 292 -5.57 -19.46 -19.97
CA ALA A 292 -5.47 -19.81 -21.39
C ALA A 292 -5.29 -21.32 -21.66
N TRP A 293 -4.71 -22.07 -20.73
CA TRP A 293 -4.39 -23.49 -20.92
C TRP A 293 -5.61 -24.32 -21.34
N VAL A 294 -6.69 -24.28 -20.56
CA VAL A 294 -7.90 -25.09 -20.82
C VAL A 294 -8.64 -24.65 -22.09
N PRO A 295 -8.91 -23.35 -22.33
CA PRO A 295 -9.54 -22.89 -23.58
C PRO A 295 -8.75 -23.23 -24.85
N LEU A 296 -7.43 -23.34 -24.76
CA LEU A 296 -6.56 -23.74 -25.87
C LEU A 296 -6.48 -25.28 -26.05
N GLY A 297 -7.18 -26.06 -25.23
CA GLY A 297 -7.12 -27.53 -25.26
C GLY A 297 -5.80 -28.11 -24.76
N LEU A 298 -5.04 -27.33 -23.98
CA LEU A 298 -3.72 -27.71 -23.48
C LEU A 298 -3.80 -28.27 -22.06
N THR A 299 -2.83 -29.13 -21.71
CA THR A 299 -2.69 -29.59 -20.32
C THR A 299 -2.15 -28.46 -19.46
N PRO A 300 -2.89 -28.03 -18.41
CA PRO A 300 -2.42 -26.97 -17.53
C PRO A 300 -1.24 -27.44 -16.66
N PRO A 301 -0.47 -26.51 -16.09
CA PRO A 301 0.66 -26.82 -15.21
C PRO A 301 0.29 -27.74 -14.05
N VAL A 302 1.28 -28.48 -13.55
CA VAL A 302 1.09 -29.40 -12.41
C VAL A 302 0.51 -28.67 -11.19
N LEU A 303 -0.43 -29.31 -10.50
CA LEU A 303 -1.01 -28.76 -9.27
C LEU A 303 0.00 -28.83 -8.13
N LEU A 304 0.36 -27.67 -7.56
CA LEU A 304 1.34 -27.54 -6.47
C LEU A 304 0.61 -27.37 -5.13
N ALA A 305 -0.23 -28.35 -4.80
CA ALA A 305 -1.07 -28.38 -3.60
C ALA A 305 -0.22 -28.41 -2.31
N ASN A 306 -0.72 -27.83 -1.21
CA ASN A 306 -0.07 -28.02 0.08
C ASN A 306 -0.27 -29.48 0.57
N LYS A 307 0.45 -29.88 1.63
CA LYS A 307 0.42 -31.25 2.13
C LYS A 307 -0.98 -31.78 2.43
N ASP A 308 -1.82 -30.96 3.06
CA ASP A 308 -3.15 -31.38 3.48
C ASP A 308 -4.11 -31.50 2.29
N ASN A 309 -4.04 -30.55 1.35
CA ASN A 309 -4.81 -30.59 0.11
C ASN A 309 -4.37 -31.75 -0.76
N ALA A 310 -3.06 -32.01 -0.89
CA ALA A 310 -2.53 -33.13 -1.65
C ALA A 310 -3.03 -34.46 -1.08
N ALA A 311 -2.95 -34.65 0.24
CA ALA A 311 -3.50 -35.83 0.91
C ALA A 311 -5.02 -35.97 0.68
N THR A 312 -5.77 -34.87 0.77
CA THR A 312 -7.21 -34.85 0.51
C THR A 312 -7.55 -35.26 -0.92
N ILE A 313 -6.78 -34.77 -1.90
CA ILE A 313 -6.95 -35.09 -3.31
C ILE A 313 -6.64 -36.57 -3.56
N SER A 314 -5.51 -37.08 -3.08
CA SER A 314 -5.10 -38.47 -3.27
C SER A 314 -6.05 -39.48 -2.61
N LEU A 315 -6.63 -39.14 -1.45
CA LEU A 315 -7.62 -40.00 -0.77
C LEU A 315 -8.98 -40.03 -1.47
N GLY A 316 -9.25 -39.07 -2.35
CA GLY A 316 -10.53 -38.90 -3.03
C GLY A 316 -10.53 -39.27 -4.51
N ASP A 317 -9.43 -39.83 -5.05
CA ASP A 317 -9.40 -40.34 -6.42
C ASP A 317 -10.50 -41.41 -6.59
N GLY A 318 -11.59 -41.05 -7.29
CA GLY A 318 -12.77 -41.89 -7.50
C GLY A 318 -14.04 -41.52 -6.73
N ALA A 319 -14.03 -40.47 -5.89
CA ALA A 319 -15.20 -40.01 -5.15
C ALA A 319 -15.48 -38.51 -5.39
N ASP A 320 -16.68 -38.18 -5.88
CA ASP A 320 -17.19 -36.81 -5.96
C ASP A 320 -17.48 -36.25 -4.56
N SER A 321 -16.42 -35.85 -3.84
CA SER A 321 -16.53 -35.22 -2.52
C SER A 321 -16.29 -33.72 -2.60
N GLU A 322 -17.13 -32.95 -1.91
CA GLU A 322 -16.94 -31.49 -1.75
C GLU A 322 -15.59 -31.12 -1.12
N ALA A 323 -14.96 -32.05 -0.39
CA ALA A 323 -13.65 -31.85 0.22
C ALA A 323 -12.53 -31.85 -0.84
N VAL A 324 -12.60 -32.77 -1.81
CA VAL A 324 -11.65 -32.84 -2.94
C VAL A 324 -11.80 -31.62 -3.84
N GLU A 325 -13.02 -31.25 -4.22
CA GLU A 325 -13.27 -30.03 -5.00
C GLU A 325 -12.71 -28.79 -4.27
N ARG A 326 -12.94 -28.66 -2.96
CA ARG A 326 -12.38 -27.57 -2.14
C ARG A 326 -10.86 -27.61 -2.11
N ALA A 327 -10.24 -28.78 -1.96
CA ALA A 327 -8.79 -28.92 -1.92
C ALA A 327 -8.13 -28.54 -3.26
N ILE A 328 -8.75 -28.91 -4.39
CA ILE A 328 -8.31 -28.49 -5.73
C ILE A 328 -8.44 -26.98 -5.88
N ASN A 329 -9.62 -26.43 -5.57
CA ASN A 329 -9.90 -24.99 -5.69
C ASN A 329 -9.04 -24.12 -4.75
N ALA A 330 -8.60 -24.66 -3.62
CA ALA A 330 -7.69 -23.98 -2.68
C ALA A 330 -6.20 -24.12 -3.05
N SER A 331 -5.89 -24.94 -4.05
CA SER A 331 -4.53 -25.19 -4.53
C SER A 331 -4.22 -24.34 -5.76
N ALA A 332 -2.94 -24.06 -5.98
CA ALA A 332 -2.47 -23.27 -7.12
C ALA A 332 -1.46 -24.08 -7.94
N ARG A 333 -1.20 -23.65 -9.18
CA ARG A 333 -0.32 -24.31 -10.14
C ARG A 333 0.56 -23.26 -10.83
N GLY A 334 1.49 -23.71 -11.68
CA GLY A 334 2.19 -22.83 -12.60
C GLY A 334 3.38 -22.06 -12.03
N GLY A 335 4.00 -21.24 -12.89
CA GLY A 335 5.28 -20.58 -12.64
C GLY A 335 5.22 -19.61 -11.47
N HIS A 336 4.15 -18.82 -11.36
CA HIS A 336 3.95 -17.90 -10.24
C HIS A 336 3.90 -18.64 -8.89
N LYS A 337 3.23 -19.79 -8.84
CA LYS A 337 3.18 -20.63 -7.64
C LYS A 337 4.52 -21.29 -7.34
N LEU A 338 5.22 -21.81 -8.34
CA LEU A 338 6.57 -22.36 -8.19
C LEU A 338 7.51 -21.32 -7.56
N VAL A 339 7.59 -20.13 -8.14
CA VAL A 339 8.43 -19.02 -7.65
C VAL A 339 8.08 -18.64 -6.20
N SER A 340 6.79 -18.70 -5.83
CA SER A 340 6.35 -18.46 -4.46
C SER A 340 6.82 -19.56 -3.49
N ILE A 341 6.84 -20.82 -3.92
CA ILE A 341 7.39 -21.93 -3.13
C ILE A 341 8.90 -21.78 -2.98
N CYS A 342 9.61 -21.48 -4.07
CA CYS A 342 11.06 -21.22 -4.07
C CYS A 342 11.42 -20.05 -3.14
N GLY A 343 10.63 -18.98 -3.10
CA GLY A 343 10.80 -17.92 -2.11
C GLY A 343 10.70 -18.41 -0.67
N ASN A 344 9.70 -19.23 -0.36
CA ASN A 344 9.57 -19.83 0.97
C ASN A 344 10.69 -20.83 1.30
N LEU A 345 11.34 -21.43 0.31
CA LEU A 345 12.49 -22.32 0.52
C LEU A 345 13.81 -21.53 0.64
N PHE A 346 14.04 -20.54 -0.20
CA PHE A 346 15.35 -19.91 -0.41
C PHE A 346 15.44 -18.47 0.13
N ARG A 347 14.32 -17.83 0.47
CA ARG A 347 14.24 -16.52 1.14
C ARG A 347 12.99 -16.40 2.01
N HIS A 348 12.88 -17.32 2.95
CA HIS A 348 11.75 -17.39 3.85
C HIS A 348 11.63 -16.14 4.75
N LYS A 349 10.40 -15.73 5.06
CA LYS A 349 10.09 -14.56 5.92
C LYS A 349 10.59 -14.67 7.37
N ASP A 350 10.68 -15.91 7.86
CA ASP A 350 11.35 -16.29 9.11
C ASP A 350 12.79 -16.68 8.77
N ASP A 351 13.75 -15.92 9.31
CA ASP A 351 15.18 -16.03 9.00
C ASP A 351 15.81 -17.32 9.54
N LYS A 352 15.11 -18.05 10.41
CA LYS A 352 15.55 -19.37 10.92
C LYS A 352 15.09 -20.54 10.07
N ARG A 353 14.28 -20.32 9.03
CA ARG A 353 13.68 -21.38 8.21
C ARG A 353 14.16 -21.34 6.77
N GLY A 354 14.12 -22.51 6.12
CA GLY A 354 14.49 -22.70 4.72
C GLY A 354 15.99 -22.94 4.52
N HIS A 355 16.40 -22.94 3.26
CA HIS A 355 17.76 -23.20 2.77
C HIS A 355 18.51 -21.93 2.41
N GLN A 356 18.14 -20.77 2.97
CA GLN A 356 18.52 -19.46 2.42
C GLN A 356 20.02 -19.23 2.27
N ASP A 357 20.81 -19.49 3.32
CA ASP A 357 22.26 -19.27 3.27
C ASP A 357 22.98 -20.40 2.52
N LEU A 358 22.46 -21.63 2.58
CA LEU A 358 22.99 -22.75 1.78
C LEU A 358 22.77 -22.49 0.28
N HIS A 359 21.58 -22.06 -0.11
CA HIS A 359 21.21 -21.61 -1.45
C HIS A 359 22.15 -20.47 -1.89
N ARG A 360 22.32 -19.44 -1.05
CA ARG A 360 23.23 -18.33 -1.34
C ARG A 360 24.65 -18.81 -1.63
N HIS A 361 25.21 -19.70 -0.80
CA HIS A 361 26.58 -20.19 -0.99
C HIS A 361 26.72 -21.05 -2.26
N PHE A 362 25.77 -21.96 -2.50
CA PHE A 362 25.76 -22.79 -3.69
C PHE A 362 25.68 -21.95 -4.97
N PHE A 363 24.72 -21.03 -5.03
CA PHE A 363 24.53 -20.18 -6.21
C PHE A 363 25.58 -19.08 -6.37
N THR A 364 26.28 -18.68 -5.30
CA THR A 364 27.48 -17.82 -5.45
C THR A 364 28.52 -18.53 -6.31
N LYS A 365 28.73 -19.83 -6.08
CA LYS A 365 29.67 -20.62 -6.88
C LYS A 365 29.15 -20.83 -8.30
N VAL A 366 27.90 -21.28 -8.47
CA VAL A 366 27.30 -21.50 -9.80
C VAL A 366 27.35 -20.22 -10.65
N LYS A 367 26.98 -19.07 -10.09
CA LYS A 367 26.98 -17.80 -10.82
C LYS A 367 28.40 -17.38 -11.19
N PHE A 368 29.36 -17.53 -10.29
CA PHE A 368 30.76 -17.28 -10.60
C PHE A 368 31.28 -18.17 -11.74
N ASP A 369 30.94 -19.46 -11.74
CA ASP A 369 31.35 -20.41 -12.78
C ASP A 369 30.74 -20.06 -14.16
N VAL A 370 29.56 -19.43 -14.18
CA VAL A 370 28.86 -19.01 -15.42
C VAL A 370 29.29 -17.63 -15.90
N THR A 371 29.35 -16.63 -15.02
CA THR A 371 29.53 -15.21 -15.38
C THR A 371 30.94 -14.70 -15.13
N GLY A 372 31.76 -15.40 -14.35
CA GLY A 372 33.05 -14.92 -13.87
C GLY A 372 32.95 -13.87 -12.74
N GLU A 373 31.74 -13.49 -12.34
CA GLU A 373 31.50 -12.46 -11.33
C GLU A 373 30.97 -13.07 -10.02
N GLN A 374 31.54 -12.64 -8.90
CA GLN A 374 31.08 -13.10 -7.60
C GLN A 374 29.75 -12.42 -7.23
N SER A 375 28.65 -13.15 -7.33
CA SER A 375 27.32 -12.69 -6.91
C SER A 375 26.85 -13.40 -5.66
N THR A 376 26.76 -12.70 -4.53
CA THR A 376 26.23 -13.23 -3.26
C THR A 376 24.75 -12.88 -3.05
N VAL A 377 24.04 -12.57 -4.13
CA VAL A 377 22.63 -12.13 -4.08
C VAL A 377 21.75 -13.31 -3.67
N LYS A 378 20.90 -13.09 -2.66
CA LYS A 378 19.89 -14.08 -2.24
C LYS A 378 18.79 -14.18 -3.29
N PHE A 379 18.08 -15.32 -3.33
CA PHE A 379 16.87 -15.48 -4.14
C PHE A 379 15.91 -14.29 -3.98
N PRO A 380 15.10 -13.93 -4.99
CA PRO A 380 14.13 -12.82 -4.88
C PRO A 380 13.15 -12.96 -3.70
N ASP A 381 12.79 -11.83 -3.07
CA ASP A 381 12.01 -11.76 -1.80
C ASP A 381 10.51 -11.96 -1.97
N THR A 382 10.09 -13.04 -2.62
CA THR A 382 8.68 -13.26 -2.99
C THR A 382 7.80 -13.52 -1.77
N SER A 383 8.35 -13.98 -0.64
CA SER A 383 7.62 -14.15 0.63
C SER A 383 7.15 -12.84 1.27
N ASN A 384 7.72 -11.70 0.88
CA ASN A 384 7.34 -10.37 1.36
C ASN A 384 6.63 -9.53 0.29
N ASN A 385 6.24 -10.13 -0.85
CA ASN A 385 5.55 -9.47 -1.98
C ASN A 385 6.20 -8.15 -2.44
N ARG A 386 7.53 -8.09 -2.53
CA ARG A 386 8.18 -6.89 -3.10
C ARG A 386 7.92 -6.81 -4.61
N PHE A 387 7.80 -5.60 -5.15
CA PHE A 387 7.56 -5.38 -6.58
C PHE A 387 8.58 -6.11 -7.46
N GLY A 388 8.11 -6.64 -8.58
CA GLY A 388 8.93 -7.37 -9.56
C GLY A 388 9.58 -8.68 -9.07
N THR A 389 9.44 -9.08 -7.80
CA THR A 389 10.19 -10.24 -7.27
C THR A 389 9.74 -11.57 -7.85
N HIS A 390 8.47 -11.75 -8.21
CA HIS A 390 8.01 -12.97 -8.88
C HIS A 390 8.56 -13.09 -10.30
N LEU A 391 8.59 -11.98 -11.05
CA LEU A 391 9.22 -11.94 -12.37
C LEU A 391 10.72 -12.22 -12.27
N THR A 392 11.39 -11.60 -11.29
CA THR A 392 12.83 -11.82 -11.05
C THR A 392 13.11 -13.25 -10.60
N GLY A 393 12.22 -13.85 -9.78
CA GLY A 393 12.33 -15.23 -9.35
C GLY A 393 12.14 -16.21 -10.49
N ALA A 394 11.24 -15.93 -11.43
CA ALA A 394 11.08 -16.72 -12.65
C ALA A 394 12.36 -16.66 -13.50
N ALA A 395 12.92 -15.47 -13.72
CA ALA A 395 14.17 -15.29 -14.46
C ALA A 395 15.35 -16.07 -13.83
N GLU A 396 15.50 -16.01 -12.50
CA GLU A 396 16.53 -16.78 -11.78
C GLU A 396 16.35 -18.30 -11.97
N LEU A 397 15.11 -18.80 -11.87
CA LEU A 397 14.83 -20.24 -12.05
C LEU A 397 15.06 -20.70 -13.49
N VAL A 398 14.80 -19.86 -14.48
CA VAL A 398 15.05 -20.16 -15.89
C VAL A 398 16.55 -20.14 -16.18
N ALA A 399 17.26 -19.08 -15.79
CA ALA A 399 18.69 -18.89 -16.03
C ALA A 399 19.54 -20.04 -15.46
N TYR A 400 19.15 -20.56 -14.28
CA TYR A 400 19.93 -21.59 -13.58
C TYR A 400 19.14 -22.89 -13.38
N HIS A 401 18.24 -23.22 -14.32
CA HIS A 401 17.30 -24.36 -14.21
C HIS A 401 17.97 -25.68 -13.81
N SER A 402 19.04 -26.08 -14.51
CA SER A 402 19.79 -27.31 -14.20
C SER A 402 20.42 -27.28 -12.82
N ALA A 403 21.06 -26.16 -12.46
CA ALA A 403 21.69 -26.00 -11.15
C ALA A 403 20.67 -26.04 -10.00
N TYR A 404 19.43 -25.61 -10.22
CA TYR A 404 18.35 -25.80 -9.24
C TYR A 404 17.97 -27.27 -9.06
N LEU A 405 17.91 -28.06 -10.13
CA LEU A 405 17.67 -29.50 -10.03
C LEU A 405 18.79 -30.19 -9.24
N ASP A 406 20.05 -29.86 -9.54
CA ASP A 406 21.23 -30.37 -8.82
C ASP A 406 21.19 -29.97 -7.33
N PHE A 407 20.80 -28.71 -7.05
CA PHE A 407 20.65 -28.23 -5.68
C PHE A 407 19.60 -29.03 -4.89
N PHE A 408 18.48 -29.40 -5.52
CA PHE A 408 17.49 -30.26 -4.89
C PHE A 408 18.00 -31.68 -4.64
N HIS A 409 18.84 -32.24 -5.52
CA HIS A 409 19.49 -33.53 -5.26
C HIS A 409 20.44 -33.45 -4.07
N ILE A 410 21.22 -32.38 -3.95
CA ILE A 410 22.10 -32.14 -2.79
C ILE A 410 21.26 -32.06 -1.50
N ILE A 411 20.19 -31.26 -1.48
CA ILE A 411 19.31 -31.14 -0.31
C ILE A 411 18.68 -32.49 0.06
N ARG A 412 18.26 -33.27 -0.93
CA ARG A 412 17.65 -34.59 -0.73
C ARG A 412 18.64 -35.52 -0.03
N ASP A 413 19.86 -35.58 -0.53
CA ASP A 413 20.86 -36.58 -0.14
C ASP A 413 21.65 -36.18 1.11
N SER A 414 21.70 -34.88 1.44
CA SER A 414 22.42 -34.38 2.63
C SER A 414 21.65 -34.53 3.95
N LYS A 415 20.42 -35.04 3.93
CA LYS A 415 19.57 -35.19 5.13
C LYS A 415 19.88 -36.49 5.87
N GLN A 416 19.60 -36.51 7.17
CA GLN A 416 19.70 -37.72 8.00
C GLN A 416 18.87 -38.87 7.43
N THR A 417 17.65 -38.57 6.98
CA THR A 417 16.83 -39.47 6.17
C THR A 417 16.75 -38.88 4.76
N PRO A 418 17.36 -39.50 3.75
CA PRO A 418 17.30 -39.01 2.39
C PRO A 418 15.86 -38.84 1.90
N GLY A 419 15.57 -37.71 1.26
CA GLY A 419 14.24 -37.42 0.73
C GLY A 419 13.92 -35.92 0.64
N LEU A 420 12.95 -35.58 -0.21
CA LEU A 420 12.39 -34.23 -0.27
C LEU A 420 11.16 -34.14 0.64
N ASN A 421 11.07 -33.06 1.41
CA ASN A 421 9.82 -32.73 2.10
C ASN A 421 8.78 -32.26 1.08
N HIS A 422 7.51 -32.14 1.49
CA HIS A 422 6.43 -31.80 0.56
C HIS A 422 6.64 -30.48 -0.20
N SER A 423 7.19 -29.45 0.44
CA SER A 423 7.40 -28.15 -0.23
C SER A 423 8.55 -28.22 -1.22
N GLU A 424 9.63 -28.92 -0.88
CA GLU A 424 10.74 -29.19 -1.79
C GLU A 424 10.32 -30.07 -2.96
N GLN A 425 9.51 -31.10 -2.71
CA GLN A 425 8.98 -31.98 -3.76
C GLN A 425 8.09 -31.19 -4.72
N ASN A 426 7.23 -30.30 -4.23
CA ASN A 426 6.44 -29.43 -5.10
C ASN A 426 7.33 -28.52 -5.97
N ALA A 427 8.37 -27.91 -5.38
CA ALA A 427 9.29 -27.08 -6.15
C ALA A 427 10.03 -27.90 -7.20
N TYR A 428 10.50 -29.09 -6.84
CA TYR A 428 11.14 -30.03 -7.75
C TYR A 428 10.19 -30.48 -8.88
N ASN A 429 8.94 -30.78 -8.57
CA ASN A 429 7.91 -31.14 -9.55
C ASN A 429 7.64 -29.98 -10.51
N GLY A 430 7.50 -28.76 -10.00
CA GLY A 430 7.30 -27.57 -10.84
C GLY A 430 8.49 -27.29 -11.77
N LEU A 431 9.72 -27.51 -11.31
CA LEU A 431 10.91 -27.38 -12.16
C LEU A 431 10.99 -28.45 -13.26
N ASN A 432 10.42 -29.63 -13.04
CA ASN A 432 10.39 -30.71 -14.05
C ASN A 432 9.15 -30.64 -14.98
N ASP A 433 8.16 -29.82 -14.64
CA ASP A 433 6.94 -29.66 -15.43
C ASP A 433 7.13 -28.62 -16.54
N LEU A 434 7.02 -29.05 -17.80
CA LEU A 434 7.22 -28.18 -18.97
C LEU A 434 6.19 -27.05 -19.03
N ALA A 435 4.95 -27.28 -18.61
CA ALA A 435 3.91 -26.25 -18.58
C ALA A 435 4.22 -25.18 -17.51
N THR A 436 4.66 -25.58 -16.31
CA THR A 436 5.15 -24.66 -15.28
C THR A 436 6.37 -23.86 -15.76
N MET A 437 7.35 -24.50 -16.40
CA MET A 437 8.53 -23.80 -16.94
C MET A 437 8.20 -22.90 -18.13
N THR A 438 7.16 -23.22 -18.91
CA THR A 438 6.61 -22.33 -19.95
C THR A 438 6.17 -21.00 -19.34
N GLU A 439 5.40 -21.04 -18.25
CA GLU A 439 4.98 -19.82 -17.55
C GLU A 439 6.17 -19.03 -16.96
N CYS A 440 7.18 -19.71 -16.41
CA CYS A 440 8.40 -19.02 -15.94
C CYS A 440 9.15 -18.32 -17.09
N CYS A 441 9.23 -18.94 -18.28
CA CYS A 441 9.84 -18.32 -19.45
C CYS A 441 9.06 -17.08 -19.91
N VAL A 442 7.73 -17.16 -19.95
CA VAL A 442 6.86 -16.01 -20.29
C VAL A 442 7.05 -14.85 -19.31
N MET A 443 7.05 -15.13 -18.01
CA MET A 443 7.32 -14.12 -16.97
C MET A 443 8.72 -13.49 -17.13
N THR A 444 9.72 -14.27 -17.53
CA THR A 444 11.09 -13.82 -17.77
C THR A 444 11.18 -12.88 -18.98
N LEU A 445 10.51 -13.23 -20.09
CA LEU A 445 10.45 -12.38 -21.28
C LEU A 445 9.75 -11.05 -20.98
N TYR A 446 8.60 -11.08 -20.30
CA TYR A 446 7.89 -9.84 -19.93
C TYR A 446 8.72 -8.95 -18.98
N LYS A 447 9.47 -9.56 -18.05
CA LYS A 447 10.37 -8.83 -17.15
C LYS A 447 11.32 -7.93 -17.93
N TYR A 448 12.09 -8.52 -18.84
CA TYR A 448 13.17 -7.81 -19.53
C TYR A 448 12.69 -6.99 -20.73
N ALA A 449 11.57 -7.35 -21.35
CA ALA A 449 11.01 -6.62 -22.48
C ALA A 449 10.18 -5.39 -22.07
N VAL A 450 9.50 -5.44 -20.91
CA VAL A 450 8.50 -4.43 -20.51
C VAL A 450 8.74 -3.88 -19.11
N SER A 451 8.72 -4.75 -18.09
CA SER A 451 8.69 -4.34 -16.67
C SER A 451 9.96 -3.60 -16.26
N ASP A 452 11.14 -4.16 -16.50
CA ASP A 452 12.42 -3.55 -16.11
C ASP A 452 12.69 -2.22 -16.86
N PRO A 453 12.54 -2.14 -18.20
CA PRO A 453 12.64 -0.86 -18.91
C PRO A 453 11.65 0.20 -18.40
N TYR A 454 10.40 -0.18 -18.12
CA TYR A 454 9.40 0.72 -17.56
C TYR A 454 9.81 1.23 -16.18
N VAL A 455 10.22 0.33 -15.27
CA VAL A 455 10.67 0.69 -13.92
C VAL A 455 11.90 1.59 -13.97
N ALA A 456 12.84 1.33 -14.89
CA ALA A 456 14.00 2.19 -15.12
C ALA A 456 13.58 3.59 -15.59
N ALA A 457 12.62 3.70 -16.51
CA ALA A 457 12.12 4.96 -17.03
C ALA A 457 11.45 5.83 -15.94
N ILE A 458 10.59 5.24 -15.10
CA ILE A 458 9.88 5.98 -14.05
C ILE A 458 10.79 6.37 -12.87
N ARG A 459 11.90 5.65 -12.66
CA ARG A 459 12.89 5.94 -11.61
C ARG A 459 14.03 6.84 -12.09
N ALA A 460 14.02 7.26 -13.35
CA ALA A 460 15.06 8.15 -13.86
C ALA A 460 15.06 9.49 -13.10
N PRO A 461 16.23 10.09 -12.81
CA PRO A 461 16.31 11.34 -12.06
C PRO A 461 15.53 12.47 -12.74
N GLY A 462 14.76 13.22 -11.95
CA GLY A 462 14.02 14.40 -12.43
C GLY A 462 12.72 14.08 -13.17
N VAL A 463 12.34 12.81 -13.32
CA VAL A 463 11.06 12.44 -13.92
C VAL A 463 9.90 12.89 -13.02
N ASN A 464 8.97 13.63 -13.60
CA ASN A 464 7.73 14.05 -12.97
C ASN A 464 6.58 13.16 -13.45
N HIS A 465 5.70 12.74 -12.53
CA HIS A 465 4.56 11.90 -12.87
C HIS A 465 3.67 12.53 -13.96
N LEU A 466 3.55 13.86 -13.97
CA LEU A 466 2.71 14.58 -14.94
C LEU A 466 3.13 14.37 -16.40
N ASP A 467 4.38 13.98 -16.65
CA ASP A 467 4.95 13.82 -17.98
C ASP A 467 4.93 12.36 -18.47
N LEU A 468 4.34 11.44 -17.70
CA LEU A 468 4.38 10.00 -17.97
C LEU A 468 3.28 9.50 -18.91
N GLY A 469 2.33 10.34 -19.35
CA GLY A 469 1.29 9.94 -20.30
C GLY A 469 1.84 9.24 -21.55
N PRO A 470 2.78 9.87 -22.29
CA PRO A 470 3.41 9.24 -23.46
C PRO A 470 4.15 7.93 -23.15
N LEU A 471 4.69 7.76 -21.94
CA LEU A 471 5.31 6.48 -21.56
C LEU A 471 4.26 5.36 -21.47
N HIS A 472 3.10 5.63 -20.87
CA HIS A 472 2.05 4.62 -20.72
C HIS A 472 1.38 4.27 -22.06
N GLU A 473 1.22 5.24 -22.96
CA GLU A 473 0.79 4.99 -24.34
C GLU A 473 1.77 4.07 -25.08
N ARG A 474 3.09 4.35 -24.95
CA ARG A 474 4.14 3.50 -25.53
C ARG A 474 4.15 2.09 -24.94
N VAL A 475 3.90 1.92 -23.64
CA VAL A 475 3.82 0.58 -23.02
C VAL A 475 2.71 -0.24 -23.67
N VAL A 476 1.51 0.35 -23.83
CA VAL A 476 0.38 -0.35 -24.46
C VAL A 476 0.69 -0.67 -25.92
N ALA A 477 1.18 0.30 -26.69
CA ALA A 477 1.55 0.09 -28.09
C ALA A 477 2.64 -0.97 -28.26
N HIS A 478 3.64 -0.98 -27.37
CA HIS A 478 4.69 -1.99 -27.37
C HIS A 478 4.14 -3.39 -27.09
N ILE A 479 3.27 -3.54 -26.09
CA ILE A 479 2.63 -4.84 -25.80
C ILE A 479 1.77 -5.30 -26.98
N GLU A 480 1.04 -4.40 -27.63
CA GLU A 480 0.26 -4.71 -28.85
C GLU A 480 1.17 -5.17 -30.00
N LYS A 481 2.34 -4.54 -30.19
CA LYS A 481 3.38 -4.97 -31.14
C LYS A 481 3.89 -6.38 -30.82
N LEU A 482 4.22 -6.65 -29.56
CA LEU A 482 4.70 -7.97 -29.11
C LEU A 482 3.64 -9.07 -29.27
N ILE A 483 2.35 -8.74 -29.21
CA ILE A 483 1.25 -9.68 -29.49
C ILE A 483 1.14 -9.98 -30.99
N ALA A 484 1.33 -8.97 -31.84
CA ALA A 484 1.27 -9.12 -33.29
C ALA A 484 2.49 -9.88 -33.84
N GLU A 485 3.66 -9.66 -33.25
CA GLU A 485 4.95 -10.21 -33.67
C GLU A 485 5.69 -10.86 -32.46
N PRO A 486 5.20 -12.00 -31.95
CA PRO A 486 5.80 -12.65 -30.77
C PRO A 486 7.24 -13.11 -31.00
N ASP A 487 7.64 -13.33 -32.27
CA ASP A 487 9.01 -13.68 -32.65
C ASP A 487 10.04 -12.61 -32.26
N LEU A 488 9.62 -11.36 -32.02
CA LEU A 488 10.49 -10.33 -31.44
C LEU A 488 11.07 -10.74 -30.08
N LEU A 489 10.39 -11.62 -29.34
CA LEU A 489 10.85 -12.17 -28.06
C LEU A 489 11.28 -13.63 -28.13
N LEU A 490 10.82 -14.38 -29.13
CA LEU A 490 11.07 -15.83 -29.21
C LEU A 490 12.24 -16.18 -30.13
N ASN A 491 12.52 -15.36 -31.14
CA ASN A 491 13.64 -15.56 -32.03
C ASN A 491 14.94 -15.01 -31.41
N PRO A 492 15.97 -15.85 -31.18
CA PRO A 492 17.24 -15.41 -30.59
C PRO A 492 18.04 -14.42 -31.45
N THR A 493 17.65 -14.24 -32.72
CA THR A 493 18.27 -13.28 -33.65
C THR A 493 17.48 -11.97 -33.80
N ALA A 494 16.34 -11.84 -33.11
CA ALA A 494 15.56 -10.61 -33.14
C ALA A 494 16.33 -9.42 -32.55
N SER A 495 16.10 -8.23 -33.11
CA SER A 495 16.73 -7.01 -32.61
C SER A 495 16.16 -6.62 -31.24
N CYS A 496 17.05 -6.34 -30.28
CA CYS A 496 16.66 -5.80 -28.97
C CYS A 496 15.98 -4.42 -29.09
N GLU A 497 16.25 -3.66 -30.15
CA GLU A 497 15.62 -2.37 -30.42
C GLU A 497 14.10 -2.50 -30.59
N ASP A 498 13.65 -3.62 -31.16
CA ASP A 498 12.25 -3.89 -31.41
C ASP A 498 11.58 -4.72 -30.30
N ALA A 499 12.38 -5.50 -29.56
CA ALA A 499 11.92 -6.42 -28.53
C ALA A 499 11.68 -5.75 -27.17
N THR A 500 12.46 -4.72 -26.83
CA THR A 500 12.39 -4.04 -25.52
C THR A 500 11.69 -2.69 -25.62
N LEU A 501 10.99 -2.31 -24.55
CA LEU A 501 10.23 -1.05 -24.49
C LEU A 501 11.10 0.20 -24.68
N ASP A 502 12.36 0.16 -24.24
CA ASP A 502 13.31 1.27 -24.35
C ASP A 502 14.32 1.10 -25.50
N GLY A 503 14.18 0.03 -26.28
CA GLY A 503 15.05 -0.31 -27.40
C GLY A 503 16.49 -0.67 -27.00
N ARG A 504 16.74 -1.01 -25.72
CA ARG A 504 18.06 -1.36 -25.19
C ARG A 504 18.25 -2.88 -25.13
N PRO A 505 19.49 -3.37 -25.00
CA PRO A 505 19.72 -4.79 -24.70
C PRO A 505 19.00 -5.23 -23.42
N PHE A 506 18.62 -6.50 -23.35
CA PHE A 506 17.99 -7.07 -22.16
C PHE A 506 18.87 -6.90 -20.92
N GLY A 507 18.26 -6.58 -19.78
CA GLY A 507 18.98 -6.36 -18.52
C GLY A 507 19.76 -7.58 -18.03
N ASP A 508 19.35 -8.78 -18.44
CA ASP A 508 20.07 -10.05 -18.23
C ASP A 508 19.95 -10.91 -19.48
N GLN A 509 20.94 -10.80 -20.37
CA GLN A 509 20.96 -11.56 -21.62
C GLN A 509 21.02 -13.07 -21.36
N PHE A 510 21.72 -13.51 -20.31
CA PHE A 510 21.87 -14.93 -19.99
C PHE A 510 20.52 -15.59 -19.64
N ALA A 511 19.65 -14.88 -18.92
CA ALA A 511 18.30 -15.37 -18.62
C ALA A 511 17.43 -15.49 -19.89
N VAL A 512 17.53 -14.54 -20.83
CA VAL A 512 16.78 -14.57 -22.10
C VAL A 512 17.33 -15.66 -23.03
N ASP A 513 18.64 -15.80 -23.14
CA ASP A 513 19.28 -16.89 -23.89
C ASP A 513 18.88 -18.26 -23.35
N SER A 514 18.72 -18.38 -22.02
CA SER A 514 18.21 -19.59 -21.38
C SER A 514 16.76 -19.88 -21.78
N VAL A 515 15.90 -18.86 -21.94
CA VAL A 515 14.54 -19.05 -22.51
C VAL A 515 14.64 -19.59 -23.94
N HIS A 516 15.47 -18.98 -24.80
CA HIS A 516 15.65 -19.42 -26.18
C HIS A 516 16.18 -20.85 -26.26
N PHE A 517 17.14 -21.22 -25.40
CA PHE A 517 17.64 -22.59 -25.31
C PHE A 517 16.52 -23.58 -24.93
N MET A 518 15.66 -23.22 -23.96
CA MET A 518 14.55 -24.07 -23.53
C MET A 518 13.39 -24.13 -24.54
N SER A 519 13.21 -23.12 -25.38
CA SER A 519 12.06 -22.96 -26.30
C SER A 519 11.76 -24.19 -27.15
N SER A 520 12.80 -24.88 -27.64
CA SER A 520 12.70 -26.12 -28.43
C SER A 520 11.91 -27.24 -27.74
N ARG A 521 11.82 -27.20 -26.40
CA ARG A 521 11.11 -28.17 -25.56
C ARG A 521 9.79 -27.65 -25.00
N LEU A 522 9.44 -26.40 -25.29
CA LEU A 522 8.26 -25.71 -24.75
C LEU A 522 7.28 -25.40 -25.90
N PRO A 523 6.53 -26.40 -26.40
CA PRO A 523 5.71 -26.27 -27.62
C PRO A 523 4.56 -25.27 -27.49
N HIS A 524 4.25 -24.80 -26.27
CA HIS A 524 3.16 -23.87 -25.99
C HIS A 524 3.67 -22.49 -25.53
N LEU A 525 4.97 -22.20 -25.69
CA LEU A 525 5.56 -20.93 -25.25
C LEU A 525 4.91 -19.72 -25.91
N GLU A 526 4.76 -19.74 -27.24
CA GLU A 526 4.15 -18.65 -28.00
C GLU A 526 2.68 -18.37 -27.62
N PRO A 527 1.74 -19.35 -27.65
CA PRO A 527 0.34 -19.06 -27.32
C PRO A 527 0.15 -18.60 -25.87
N ILE A 528 0.98 -19.08 -24.94
CA ILE A 528 0.93 -18.69 -23.54
C ILE A 528 1.54 -17.30 -23.31
N LEU A 529 2.61 -16.94 -24.06
CA LEU A 529 3.15 -15.57 -24.08
C LEU A 529 2.09 -14.57 -24.56
N ILE A 530 1.44 -14.86 -25.68
CA ILE A 530 0.37 -14.03 -26.24
C ILE A 530 -0.77 -13.86 -25.22
N ALA A 531 -1.17 -14.93 -24.54
CA ALA A 531 -2.20 -14.88 -23.51
C ALA A 531 -1.81 -13.99 -22.31
N PHE A 532 -0.56 -14.07 -21.87
CA PHE A 532 -0.02 -13.20 -20.82
C PHE A 532 -0.10 -11.73 -21.26
N LEU A 533 0.42 -11.40 -22.44
CA LEU A 533 0.44 -10.03 -22.96
C LEU A 533 -0.97 -9.47 -23.16
N LYS A 534 -1.90 -10.26 -23.71
CA LYS A 534 -3.32 -9.87 -23.80
C LYS A 534 -3.94 -9.61 -22.44
N GLY A 535 -3.52 -10.37 -21.41
CA GLY A 535 -3.95 -10.18 -20.03
C GLY A 535 -3.51 -8.85 -19.43
N THR A 536 -2.35 -8.30 -19.83
CA THR A 536 -1.82 -7.04 -19.26
C THR A 536 -2.47 -5.78 -19.84
N ILE A 537 -2.91 -5.78 -21.11
CA ILE A 537 -3.45 -4.58 -21.78
C ILE A 537 -4.61 -3.92 -21.02
N PRO A 538 -5.67 -4.63 -20.60
CA PRO A 538 -6.78 -4.01 -19.88
C PRO A 538 -6.34 -3.43 -18.54
N ALA A 539 -5.33 -4.04 -17.90
CA ALA A 539 -4.78 -3.55 -16.65
C ALA A 539 -4.00 -2.26 -16.86
N TRP A 540 -3.14 -2.19 -17.89
CA TRP A 540 -2.39 -0.97 -18.22
C TRP A 540 -3.34 0.19 -18.49
N LYS A 541 -4.34 0.00 -19.36
CA LYS A 541 -5.37 1.02 -19.66
C LYS A 541 -6.13 1.47 -18.40
N ARG A 542 -6.49 0.54 -17.51
CA ARG A 542 -7.20 0.85 -16.26
C ARG A 542 -6.34 1.63 -15.27
N PHE A 543 -5.06 1.27 -15.11
CA PHE A 543 -4.16 1.86 -14.13
C PHE A 543 -3.43 3.10 -14.63
N SER A 544 -3.61 3.48 -15.90
CA SER A 544 -3.10 4.71 -16.51
C SER A 544 -4.19 5.74 -16.85
N ALA A 545 -5.43 5.53 -16.41
CA ALA A 545 -6.58 6.37 -16.77
C ALA A 545 -6.44 7.84 -16.33
N GLU A 546 -5.58 8.13 -15.35
CA GLU A 546 -5.27 9.51 -14.96
C GLU A 546 -4.59 10.34 -16.07
N PHE A 547 -4.04 9.69 -17.10
CA PHE A 547 -3.38 10.33 -18.24
C PHE A 547 -4.30 10.56 -19.45
N ASP A 548 -5.57 10.21 -19.36
CA ASP A 548 -6.53 10.40 -20.46
C ASP A 548 -6.54 11.86 -20.94
N HIS A 549 -6.75 12.09 -22.24
CA HIS A 549 -6.76 13.44 -22.83
C HIS A 549 -7.87 14.36 -22.30
N ASN A 550 -8.90 13.79 -21.68
CA ASN A 550 -9.96 14.54 -21.00
C ASN A 550 -9.73 14.63 -19.48
N GLY A 551 -8.59 14.14 -18.99
CA GLY A 551 -8.23 14.09 -17.58
C GLY A 551 -7.58 15.37 -17.07
N LEU A 552 -7.51 15.49 -15.73
CA LEU A 552 -6.98 16.67 -15.05
C LEU A 552 -5.52 16.97 -15.40
N ILE A 553 -4.69 15.95 -15.65
CA ILE A 553 -3.27 16.14 -16.02
C ILE A 553 -3.15 16.84 -17.38
N HIS A 554 -4.04 16.51 -18.33
CA HIS A 554 -4.04 17.11 -19.66
C HIS A 554 -4.57 18.55 -19.62
N SER A 555 -5.53 18.86 -18.75
CA SER A 555 -6.09 20.22 -18.62
C SER A 555 -5.15 21.22 -17.93
N LEU A 556 -4.05 20.78 -17.30
CA LEU A 556 -3.08 21.68 -16.68
C LEU A 556 -2.36 22.53 -17.72
N THR A 557 -2.33 23.84 -17.48
CA THR A 557 -1.54 24.79 -18.26
C THR A 557 -0.03 24.59 -18.04
N PRO A 558 0.82 25.04 -18.98
CA PRO A 558 2.29 24.94 -18.81
C PRO A 558 2.79 25.60 -17.51
N SER A 559 2.24 26.77 -17.16
CA SER A 559 2.61 27.49 -15.94
C SER A 559 2.25 26.72 -14.67
N GLU A 560 1.17 25.95 -14.67
CA GLU A 560 0.77 25.12 -13.54
C GLU A 560 1.65 23.89 -13.41
N LYS A 561 1.99 23.23 -14.53
CA LYS A 561 2.91 22.08 -14.53
C LYS A 561 4.28 22.45 -13.94
N LEU A 562 4.75 23.68 -14.14
CA LEU A 562 6.00 24.17 -13.55
C LEU A 562 5.97 24.28 -12.01
N LEU A 563 4.78 24.36 -11.40
CA LEU A 563 4.62 24.46 -9.94
C LEU A 563 4.47 23.09 -9.28
N ILE A 564 4.19 22.04 -10.05
CA ILE A 564 3.79 20.73 -9.54
C ILE A 564 4.87 19.71 -9.85
N PHE A 565 5.42 19.09 -8.81
CA PHE A 565 6.25 17.90 -8.97
C PHE A 565 5.66 16.76 -8.15
N ILE A 566 5.38 15.66 -8.83
CA ILE A 566 4.84 14.44 -8.24
C ILE A 566 5.87 13.33 -8.49
N PRO A 567 6.47 12.75 -7.45
CA PRO A 567 7.33 11.58 -7.61
C PRO A 567 6.55 10.43 -8.28
N PRO A 568 7.08 9.79 -9.34
CA PRO A 568 6.41 8.68 -10.01
C PRO A 568 6.16 7.45 -9.12
N THR A 569 6.98 7.25 -8.11
CA THR A 569 6.98 6.10 -7.20
C THR A 569 6.68 6.53 -5.77
N ASN A 570 6.27 5.56 -4.95
CA ASN A 570 6.04 5.75 -3.52
C ASN A 570 7.26 5.34 -2.66
N ASP A 571 8.45 5.25 -3.27
CA ASP A 571 9.67 4.75 -2.64
C ASP A 571 10.03 5.52 -1.35
N ALA A 572 9.71 6.82 -1.28
CA ALA A 572 9.96 7.64 -0.09
C ALA A 572 9.22 7.12 1.14
N ASN A 573 7.92 6.83 1.01
CA ASN A 573 7.12 6.29 2.11
C ASN A 573 7.51 4.84 2.43
N GLU A 574 7.63 3.99 1.43
CA GLU A 574 7.98 2.57 1.62
C GLU A 574 9.35 2.40 2.25
N SER A 575 10.33 3.22 1.86
CA SER A 575 11.67 3.22 2.46
C SER A 575 11.66 3.68 3.92
N LEU A 576 10.79 4.63 4.29
CA LEU A 576 10.65 5.09 5.68
C LEU A 576 10.01 4.02 6.56
N LEU A 577 8.92 3.40 6.09
CA LEU A 577 8.24 2.28 6.75
C LEU A 577 9.14 1.04 6.86
N GLY A 578 9.88 0.73 5.80
CA GLY A 578 10.91 -0.31 5.77
C GLY A 578 12.01 -0.04 6.78
N GLY A 579 12.49 1.20 6.85
CA GLY A 579 13.47 1.67 7.83
C GLY A 579 12.97 1.50 9.27
N TRP A 580 11.71 1.84 9.55
CA TRP A 580 11.12 1.68 10.88
C TRP A 580 11.11 0.21 11.32
N ARG A 581 10.71 -0.71 10.43
CA ARG A 581 10.71 -2.15 10.73
C ARG A 581 12.12 -2.67 11.09
N VAL A 582 13.15 -2.20 10.38
CA VAL A 582 14.55 -2.58 10.69
C VAL A 582 15.00 -1.95 12.00
N HIS A 583 14.65 -0.68 12.24
CA HIS A 583 14.97 0.03 13.47
C HIS A 583 14.31 -0.62 14.69
N ALA A 584 13.02 -0.94 14.63
CA ALA A 584 12.29 -1.59 15.71
C ALA A 584 12.84 -2.99 16.04
N ARG A 585 13.38 -3.71 15.04
CA ARG A 585 14.04 -5.02 15.24
C ARG A 585 15.38 -4.87 15.97
N THR A 586 16.19 -3.90 15.58
CA THR A 586 17.56 -3.71 16.13
C THR A 586 17.58 -2.88 17.42
N ARG A 587 16.54 -2.06 17.65
CA ARG A 587 16.42 -1.10 18.75
C ARG A 587 15.01 -1.19 19.36
N SER A 588 14.67 -2.35 19.91
CA SER A 588 13.32 -2.67 20.41
C SER A 588 12.79 -1.75 21.51
N ALA A 589 13.68 -1.06 22.24
CA ALA A 589 13.31 -0.07 23.27
C ALA A 589 13.07 1.35 22.71
N SER A 590 13.27 1.57 21.41
CA SER A 590 13.00 2.86 20.75
C SER A 590 11.50 3.04 20.48
N THR A 591 11.06 4.29 20.39
CA THR A 591 9.70 4.66 19.97
C THR A 591 9.67 5.08 18.50
N VAL A 592 8.47 5.09 17.90
CA VAL A 592 8.27 5.59 16.53
C VAL A 592 8.60 7.08 16.44
N ALA A 593 8.19 7.89 17.43
CA ALA A 593 8.50 9.31 17.48
C ALA A 593 10.02 9.59 17.48
N HIS A 594 10.80 8.76 18.19
CA HIS A 594 12.26 8.87 18.19
C HIS A 594 12.88 8.56 16.83
N PHE A 595 12.37 7.51 16.17
CA PHE A 595 12.80 7.15 14.82
C PHE A 595 12.40 8.23 13.80
N SER A 596 11.13 8.65 13.83
CA SER A 596 10.56 9.72 13.00
C SER A 596 11.39 11.00 13.07
N ALA A 597 11.64 11.50 14.29
CA ALA A 597 12.43 12.71 14.50
C ALA A 597 13.87 12.59 13.95
N SER A 598 14.53 11.45 14.18
CA SER A 598 15.90 11.22 13.71
C SER A 598 15.99 11.06 12.19
N GLU A 599 15.08 10.31 11.58
CA GLU A 599 15.09 10.08 10.13
C GLU A 599 14.64 11.31 9.37
N ALA A 600 13.60 12.01 9.83
CA ALA A 600 13.13 13.24 9.20
C ALA A 600 14.22 14.32 9.24
N TYR A 601 14.87 14.52 10.38
CA TYR A 601 15.97 15.50 10.51
C TYR A 601 17.08 15.26 9.48
N HIS A 602 17.43 13.99 9.26
CA HIS A 602 18.46 13.65 8.28
C HIS A 602 17.96 13.75 6.84
N ARG A 603 16.86 13.07 6.50
CA ARG A 603 16.34 13.00 5.12
C ARG A 603 15.89 14.37 4.61
N ASN A 604 15.50 15.28 5.51
CA ASN A 604 15.11 16.64 5.16
C ASN A 604 16.30 17.62 5.10
N HIS A 605 17.52 17.15 5.39
CA HIS A 605 18.69 18.01 5.52
C HIS A 605 18.46 19.18 6.51
N THR A 606 17.73 18.90 7.60
CA THR A 606 17.31 19.91 8.58
C THR A 606 18.49 20.54 9.31
N GLU A 607 19.65 19.89 9.35
CA GLU A 607 20.89 20.46 9.87
C GLU A 607 21.27 21.76 9.15
N ALA A 608 21.31 21.74 7.81
CA ALA A 608 21.65 22.93 7.02
C ALA A 608 20.62 24.06 7.21
N PHE A 609 19.33 23.72 7.30
CA PHE A 609 18.28 24.69 7.64
C PHE A 609 18.50 25.28 9.04
N ALA A 610 18.75 24.44 10.04
CA ALA A 610 18.91 24.88 11.42
C ALA A 610 20.13 25.79 11.58
N ASP A 611 21.24 25.48 10.91
CA ASP A 611 22.43 26.33 10.91
C ASP A 611 22.18 27.67 10.23
N ALA A 612 21.35 27.70 9.18
CA ALA A 612 21.04 28.92 8.43
C ALA A 612 19.94 29.80 9.05
N LYS A 613 19.00 29.23 9.80
CA LYS A 613 17.75 29.91 10.22
C LYS A 613 17.45 29.86 11.73
N LEU A 614 18.12 28.99 12.49
CA LEU A 614 17.89 28.77 13.92
C LEU A 614 19.16 29.04 14.75
N ASP A 615 19.77 30.22 14.52
CA ASP A 615 21.07 30.62 15.06
C ASP A 615 20.97 31.45 16.35
N THR A 616 19.76 31.84 16.77
CA THR A 616 19.58 32.65 17.98
C THR A 616 19.46 31.80 19.26
N GLU A 617 19.80 32.40 20.41
CA GLU A 617 19.57 31.78 21.71
C GLU A 617 18.07 31.56 21.98
N GLU A 618 17.22 32.47 21.51
CA GLU A 618 15.78 32.38 21.69
C GLU A 618 15.20 31.16 20.96
N ASP A 619 15.64 30.88 19.73
CA ASP A 619 15.24 29.68 18.99
C ASP A 619 15.65 28.41 19.75
N THR A 620 16.88 28.39 20.26
CA THR A 620 17.41 27.26 21.04
C THR A 620 16.58 27.01 22.29
N LEU A 621 16.23 28.07 23.04
CA LEU A 621 15.41 27.98 24.24
C LEU A 621 13.98 27.53 23.94
N TYR A 622 13.38 28.03 22.86
CA TYR A 622 12.06 27.63 22.39
C TYR A 622 12.01 26.13 22.07
N ILE A 623 12.95 25.65 21.24
CA ILE A 623 13.07 24.24 20.84
C ILE A 623 13.25 23.35 22.07
N MET A 624 14.14 23.74 22.99
CA MET A 624 14.38 22.99 24.23
C MET A 624 13.15 22.94 25.14
N ARG A 625 12.33 24.00 25.16
CA ARG A 625 11.10 24.05 25.97
C ARG A 625 10.07 23.07 25.42
N LEU A 626 9.79 23.13 24.12
CA LEU A 626 8.87 22.20 23.46
C LEU A 626 9.32 20.75 23.61
N ALA A 627 10.62 20.47 23.45
CA ALA A 627 11.14 19.11 23.59
C ALA A 627 10.90 18.54 25.00
N ARG A 628 10.93 19.38 26.03
CA ARG A 628 10.63 18.98 27.41
C ARG A 628 9.14 18.74 27.63
N VAL A 629 8.28 19.52 27.00
CA VAL A 629 6.81 19.31 27.03
C VAL A 629 6.47 17.98 26.37
N GLU A 630 7.04 17.70 25.20
CA GLU A 630 6.82 16.42 24.49
C GLU A 630 7.37 15.22 25.29
N ASP A 631 8.58 15.33 25.85
CA ASP A 631 9.17 14.31 26.75
C ASP A 631 8.27 14.02 27.97
N ALA A 632 7.54 15.02 28.46
CA ALA A 632 6.65 14.90 29.62
C ALA A 632 5.21 14.51 29.28
N SER A 633 4.81 14.58 28.01
CA SER A 633 3.40 14.41 27.57
C SER A 633 2.83 13.02 27.79
N GLY A 634 3.67 11.99 27.88
CA GLY A 634 3.21 10.60 27.97
C GLY A 634 2.45 10.12 26.72
N ALA A 635 2.61 10.77 25.56
CA ALA A 635 1.87 10.48 24.32
C ALA A 635 1.84 8.98 23.94
N MET A 636 2.97 8.28 24.08
CA MET A 636 3.04 6.84 23.79
C MET A 636 2.18 5.99 24.75
N ARG A 637 2.03 6.41 26.02
CA ARG A 637 1.14 5.73 26.96
C ARG A 637 -0.32 5.97 26.55
N LYS A 638 -0.68 7.23 26.27
CA LYS A 638 -2.02 7.60 25.80
C LYS A 638 -2.43 6.81 24.56
N PHE A 639 -1.55 6.72 23.56
CA PHE A 639 -1.80 5.92 22.36
C PHE A 639 -2.02 4.42 22.66
N ARG A 640 -1.27 3.84 23.60
CA ARG A 640 -1.47 2.42 23.99
C ARG A 640 -2.84 2.21 24.61
N ASP A 641 -3.27 3.13 25.46
CA ASP A 641 -4.57 3.06 26.12
C ASP A 641 -5.70 3.17 25.07
N GLU A 642 -5.62 4.16 24.16
CA GLU A 642 -6.55 4.32 23.03
C GLU A 642 -6.60 3.10 22.10
N LEU A 643 -5.44 2.50 21.79
CA LEU A 643 -5.36 1.30 20.95
C LEU A 643 -6.06 0.10 21.62
N LEU A 644 -5.90 -0.07 22.92
CA LEU A 644 -6.54 -1.17 23.65
C LEU A 644 -8.06 -0.99 23.69
N GLU A 645 -8.54 0.23 23.96
CA GLU A 645 -9.96 0.57 23.92
C GLU A 645 -10.57 0.33 22.53
N PHE A 646 -9.88 0.77 21.48
CA PHE A 646 -10.29 0.54 20.09
C PHE A 646 -10.39 -0.95 19.76
N LYS A 647 -9.40 -1.76 20.15
CA LYS A 647 -9.42 -3.22 19.91
C LYS A 647 -10.53 -3.90 20.71
N GLN A 648 -10.80 -3.45 21.93
CA GLN A 648 -11.88 -3.98 22.76
C GLN A 648 -13.24 -3.71 22.10
N LYS A 649 -13.49 -2.48 21.67
CA LYS A 649 -14.72 -2.09 20.95
C LYS A 649 -14.92 -2.94 19.69
N ALA A 650 -13.87 -3.08 18.87
CA ALA A 650 -13.94 -3.90 17.65
C ALA A 650 -14.23 -5.39 17.95
N ALA A 651 -13.69 -5.93 19.04
CA ALA A 651 -13.97 -7.30 19.46
C ALA A 651 -15.43 -7.48 19.90
N ASP A 652 -15.98 -6.53 20.64
CA ASP A 652 -17.37 -6.58 21.11
C ASP A 652 -18.38 -6.41 19.97
N GLU A 653 -18.10 -5.52 19.02
CA GLU A 653 -18.89 -5.40 17.79
C GLU A 653 -18.87 -6.69 16.96
N SER A 654 -17.70 -7.35 16.85
CA SER A 654 -17.59 -8.63 16.15
C SER A 654 -18.38 -9.73 16.85
N ARG A 655 -18.33 -9.80 18.18
CA ARG A 655 -19.12 -10.76 18.97
C ARG A 655 -20.62 -10.51 18.80
N ALA A 656 -21.05 -9.25 18.82
CA ALA A 656 -22.44 -8.88 18.59
C ALA A 656 -22.92 -9.29 17.18
N LYS A 657 -22.11 -9.04 16.14
CA LYS A 657 -22.41 -9.46 14.76
C LYS A 657 -22.46 -10.98 14.61
N GLN A 658 -21.54 -11.71 15.25
CA GLN A 658 -21.55 -13.17 15.24
C GLN A 658 -22.77 -13.74 15.95
N LYS A 659 -23.16 -13.15 17.09
CA LYS A 659 -24.37 -13.52 17.82
C LYS A 659 -25.62 -13.26 16.98
N ALA A 660 -25.75 -12.06 16.41
CA ALA A 660 -26.86 -11.73 15.53
C ALA A 660 -26.96 -12.70 14.35
N LYS A 661 -25.84 -13.03 13.70
CA LYS A 661 -25.81 -14.01 12.60
C LYS A 661 -26.21 -15.42 13.05
N ALA A 662 -25.80 -15.82 14.26
CA ALA A 662 -26.18 -17.12 14.83
C ALA A 662 -27.67 -17.15 15.20
N ASP A 663 -28.19 -16.07 15.78
CA ASP A 663 -29.60 -15.91 16.14
C ASP A 663 -30.47 -15.92 14.86
N ASP A 664 -30.08 -15.19 13.81
CA ASP A 664 -30.74 -15.20 12.50
C ASP A 664 -30.72 -16.59 11.85
N ALA A 665 -29.57 -17.29 11.90
CA ALA A 665 -29.45 -18.64 11.38
C ALA A 665 -30.32 -19.64 12.15
N ALA A 666 -30.36 -19.52 13.49
CA ALA A 666 -31.21 -20.33 14.35
C ALA A 666 -32.70 -20.07 14.08
N ALA A 667 -33.09 -18.80 13.94
CA ALA A 667 -34.45 -18.40 13.59
C ALA A 667 -34.86 -18.97 12.22
N ARG A 668 -33.98 -18.87 11.21
CA ARG A 668 -34.21 -19.44 9.88
C ARG A 668 -34.36 -20.96 9.91
N ILE A 669 -33.50 -21.67 10.63
CA ILE A 669 -33.62 -23.13 10.81
C ILE A 669 -34.92 -23.49 11.52
N SER A 670 -35.32 -22.72 12.54
CA SER A 670 -36.59 -22.91 13.25
C SER A 670 -37.80 -22.70 12.34
N GLU A 671 -37.81 -21.65 11.52
CA GLU A 671 -38.85 -21.39 10.52
C GLU A 671 -38.96 -22.56 9.52
N LEU A 672 -37.82 -23.04 8.99
CA LEU A 672 -37.80 -24.15 8.05
C LEU A 672 -38.29 -25.45 8.68
N LYS A 673 -37.98 -25.72 9.95
CA LYS A 673 -38.47 -26.90 10.69
C LYS A 673 -39.98 -26.86 10.95
N ALA A 674 -40.56 -25.68 11.08
CA ALA A 674 -42.00 -25.51 11.29
C ALA A 674 -42.83 -25.77 10.01
N ILE A 675 -42.18 -25.80 8.84
CA ILE A 675 -42.85 -26.04 7.57
C ILE A 675 -42.82 -27.55 7.27
N PRO A 676 -43.98 -28.21 7.09
CA PRO A 676 -44.03 -29.63 6.79
C PRO A 676 -43.41 -29.91 5.41
N ILE A 677 -42.63 -30.99 5.34
CA ILE A 677 -42.06 -31.48 4.08
C ILE A 677 -43.19 -32.14 3.29
N VAL A 678 -43.40 -31.68 2.06
CA VAL A 678 -44.39 -32.27 1.14
C VAL A 678 -43.65 -33.19 0.18
N LEU A 679 -43.97 -34.48 0.22
CA LEU A 679 -43.41 -35.53 -0.65
C LEU A 679 -44.42 -36.07 -1.68
N ASP A 680 -45.68 -35.63 -1.59
CA ASP A 680 -46.80 -36.10 -2.42
C ASP A 680 -46.87 -35.28 -3.73
N PRO A 681 -46.60 -35.86 -4.92
CA PRO A 681 -46.51 -35.12 -6.18
C PRO A 681 -47.80 -34.35 -6.55
N PRO A 682 -49.01 -34.93 -6.42
CA PRO A 682 -50.27 -34.18 -6.52
C PRO A 682 -50.42 -32.97 -5.60
N LYS A 683 -49.78 -32.97 -4.41
CA LYS A 683 -49.82 -31.81 -3.50
C LYS A 683 -48.78 -30.77 -3.87
N LEU A 684 -47.60 -31.18 -4.33
CA LEU A 684 -46.53 -30.27 -4.79
C LEU A 684 -46.96 -29.42 -5.99
N THR A 685 -47.69 -29.98 -6.95
CA THR A 685 -48.23 -29.24 -8.11
C THR A 685 -49.17 -28.10 -7.72
N LYS A 686 -49.88 -28.25 -6.59
CA LYS A 686 -50.83 -27.26 -6.05
C LYS A 686 -50.19 -26.16 -5.22
N LEU A 687 -48.91 -26.29 -4.85
CA LEU A 687 -48.21 -25.27 -4.05
C LEU A 687 -47.97 -23.97 -4.83
N THR A 688 -47.92 -22.86 -4.10
CA THR A 688 -47.52 -21.57 -4.67
C THR A 688 -46.01 -21.54 -4.93
N LYS A 689 -45.54 -20.62 -5.78
CA LYS A 689 -44.10 -20.41 -6.03
C LYS A 689 -43.31 -20.16 -4.73
N ALA A 690 -43.87 -19.37 -3.82
CA ALA A 690 -43.26 -19.10 -2.51
C ALA A 690 -43.17 -20.36 -1.63
N ALA A 691 -44.21 -21.21 -1.63
CA ALA A 691 -44.20 -22.46 -0.90
C ALA A 691 -43.20 -23.47 -1.48
N LEU A 692 -43.11 -23.59 -2.80
CA LEU A 692 -42.09 -24.43 -3.47
C LEU A 692 -40.67 -23.93 -3.16
N ARG A 693 -40.47 -22.61 -3.09
CA ARG A 693 -39.18 -22.05 -2.68
C ARG A 693 -38.79 -22.48 -1.27
N LYS A 694 -39.72 -22.45 -0.32
CA LYS A 694 -39.49 -22.95 1.04
C LYS A 694 -39.20 -24.46 1.06
N GLN A 695 -39.85 -25.24 0.20
CA GLN A 695 -39.57 -26.69 0.04
C GLN A 695 -38.17 -26.98 -0.52
N LEU A 696 -37.66 -26.14 -1.42
CA LEU A 696 -36.26 -26.20 -1.88
C LEU A 696 -35.29 -25.82 -0.77
N ASP A 697 -35.58 -24.75 -0.01
CA ASP A 697 -34.74 -24.32 1.13
C ASP A 697 -34.67 -25.41 2.21
N ILE A 698 -35.77 -26.13 2.50
CA ILE A 698 -35.77 -27.30 3.40
C ILE A 698 -34.84 -28.40 2.88
N ARG A 699 -34.95 -28.77 1.59
CA ARG A 699 -34.11 -29.82 0.97
C ARG A 699 -32.63 -29.43 0.98
N ARG A 700 -32.33 -28.14 0.82
CA ARG A 700 -30.98 -27.58 0.87
C ARG A 700 -30.40 -27.53 2.28
N GLU A 701 -31.13 -26.94 3.22
CA GLU A 701 -30.57 -26.52 4.51
C GLU A 701 -30.84 -27.54 5.63
N LEU A 702 -31.97 -28.26 5.59
CA LEU A 702 -32.30 -29.29 6.58
C LEU A 702 -31.93 -30.69 6.11
N LEU A 703 -32.33 -31.09 4.90
CA LEU A 703 -32.05 -32.42 4.37
C LEU A 703 -30.65 -32.55 3.76
N LYS A 704 -30.00 -31.42 3.46
CA LYS A 704 -28.68 -31.34 2.84
C LYS A 704 -28.57 -32.22 1.58
N GLU A 705 -29.59 -32.18 0.73
CA GLU A 705 -29.58 -32.97 -0.50
C GLU A 705 -28.47 -32.49 -1.42
N SER A 706 -27.59 -33.42 -1.82
CA SER A 706 -26.30 -33.14 -2.45
C SER A 706 -26.41 -32.34 -3.76
N VAL A 707 -27.48 -32.54 -4.54
CA VAL A 707 -27.65 -31.84 -5.81
C VAL A 707 -28.24 -30.44 -5.59
N ILE A 708 -29.33 -30.32 -4.81
CA ILE A 708 -29.94 -29.04 -4.45
C ILE A 708 -28.98 -28.14 -3.65
N ALA A 709 -28.10 -28.71 -2.83
CA ALA A 709 -27.07 -27.97 -2.08
C ALA A 709 -26.08 -27.22 -2.99
N LYS A 710 -25.78 -27.78 -4.17
CA LYS A 710 -24.87 -27.20 -5.15
C LYS A 710 -25.58 -26.24 -6.14
N MET A 711 -26.91 -26.20 -6.15
CA MET A 711 -27.68 -25.37 -7.08
C MET A 711 -27.79 -23.91 -6.63
N LYS A 712 -27.66 -23.00 -7.61
CA LYS A 712 -28.02 -21.59 -7.43
C LYS A 712 -29.52 -21.43 -7.45
N LEU A 713 -30.16 -21.66 -6.29
CA LEU A 713 -31.62 -21.54 -6.20
C LEU A 713 -32.11 -20.17 -6.71
N GLY A 714 -31.35 -19.08 -6.54
CA GLY A 714 -31.68 -17.73 -7.03
C GLY A 714 -32.02 -17.64 -8.53
N ASP A 715 -31.49 -18.55 -9.34
CA ASP A 715 -31.67 -18.55 -10.79
C ASP A 715 -32.96 -19.29 -11.22
N MET A 716 -33.50 -20.15 -10.36
CA MET A 716 -34.81 -20.78 -10.55
C MET A 716 -35.92 -19.78 -10.27
N LYS A 717 -36.37 -19.11 -11.33
CA LYS A 717 -37.40 -18.05 -11.25
C LYS A 717 -38.80 -18.58 -11.53
N ASN A 718 -38.96 -19.76 -12.11
CA ASN A 718 -40.25 -20.24 -12.57
C ASN A 718 -40.77 -21.43 -11.74
N LYS A 719 -42.10 -21.51 -11.59
CA LYS A 719 -42.76 -22.58 -10.82
C LYS A 719 -42.47 -24.00 -11.36
N PRO A 720 -42.45 -24.26 -12.69
CA PRO A 720 -42.18 -25.60 -13.22
C PRO A 720 -40.75 -26.08 -12.96
N GLU A 721 -39.76 -25.19 -13.03
CA GLU A 721 -38.35 -25.49 -12.73
C GLU A 721 -38.18 -25.91 -11.27
N MET A 722 -38.75 -25.15 -10.34
CA MET A 722 -38.71 -25.48 -8.91
C MET A 722 -39.37 -26.83 -8.62
N LEU A 723 -40.52 -27.09 -9.26
CA LEU A 723 -41.25 -28.35 -9.08
C LEU A 723 -40.44 -29.54 -9.62
N LYS A 724 -39.82 -29.39 -10.80
CA LYS A 724 -38.98 -30.43 -11.40
C LYS A 724 -37.84 -30.83 -10.46
N GLU A 725 -37.13 -29.85 -9.90
CA GLU A 725 -36.00 -30.14 -9.00
C GLU A 725 -36.43 -30.73 -7.66
N ILE A 726 -37.59 -30.30 -7.13
CA ILE A 726 -38.17 -30.92 -5.93
C ILE A 726 -38.52 -32.39 -6.19
N LEU A 727 -39.19 -32.69 -7.30
CA LEU A 727 -39.58 -34.07 -7.65
C LEU A 727 -38.35 -34.94 -7.90
N ALA A 728 -37.35 -34.44 -8.62
CA ALA A 728 -36.10 -35.15 -8.84
C ALA A 728 -35.35 -35.40 -7.52
N SER A 729 -35.40 -34.46 -6.58
CA SER A 729 -34.86 -34.65 -5.23
C SER A 729 -35.61 -35.72 -4.44
N ASP A 730 -36.93 -35.78 -4.55
CA ASP A 730 -37.75 -36.77 -3.84
C ASP A 730 -37.55 -38.18 -4.42
N GLU A 731 -37.38 -38.31 -5.74
CA GLU A 731 -36.98 -39.56 -6.41
C GLU A 731 -35.61 -40.05 -5.93
N ARG A 732 -34.62 -39.14 -5.84
CA ARG A 732 -33.29 -39.45 -5.28
C ARG A 732 -33.36 -39.86 -3.80
N PHE A 733 -34.25 -39.23 -3.03
CA PHE A 733 -34.46 -39.57 -1.63
C PHE A 733 -35.08 -40.97 -1.48
N ALA A 734 -36.09 -41.30 -2.29
CA ALA A 734 -36.74 -42.61 -2.30
C ALA A 734 -35.79 -43.76 -2.68
N CYS A 735 -34.92 -43.56 -3.67
CA CYS A 735 -33.91 -44.56 -4.06
C CYS A 735 -32.89 -44.86 -2.94
N ARG A 736 -32.50 -43.85 -2.14
CA ARG A 736 -31.56 -44.05 -1.03
C ARG A 736 -32.18 -44.85 0.12
N THR A 737 -33.46 -44.63 0.43
CA THR A 737 -34.14 -45.37 1.51
C THR A 737 -34.37 -46.85 1.16
N SER A 738 -34.59 -47.18 -0.13
CA SER A 738 -34.76 -48.58 -0.56
C SER A 738 -33.46 -49.40 -0.55
N GLU A 739 -32.29 -48.78 -0.63
CA GLU A 739 -30.99 -49.47 -0.56
C GLU A 739 -30.58 -49.81 0.89
N THR A 740 -31.01 -49.01 1.87
CA THR A 740 -30.73 -49.27 3.30
C THR A 740 -31.59 -50.39 3.90
N ASP A 741 -32.81 -50.62 3.41
CA ASP A 741 -33.68 -51.72 3.88
C ASP A 741 -33.28 -53.08 3.29
N THR A 742 -32.46 -53.10 2.22
CA THR A 742 -31.92 -54.35 1.63
C THR A 742 -30.64 -54.87 2.26
N LEU A 743 -30.08 -54.19 3.28
CA LEU A 743 -28.83 -54.57 3.96
C LEU A 743 -29.02 -55.19 5.35
N THR A 744 -30.26 -55.51 5.77
CA THR A 744 -30.55 -56.19 7.05
C THR A 744 -31.07 -57.62 6.92
N ASP A 745 -31.06 -58.21 5.73
CA ASP A 745 -31.25 -59.66 5.54
C ASP A 745 -30.23 -60.18 4.52
N THR A 746 -28.98 -60.39 4.96
CA THR A 746 -28.07 -61.48 4.52
C THR A 746 -26.86 -61.59 5.42
#